data_AF-A0A4Y2HBJ8-F1
#
_entry.id   AF-A0A4Y2HBJ8-F1
#
_cell.length_a   1.000
_cell.length_b   1.000
_cell.length_c   1.000
_cell.angle_alpha   90.00
_cell.angle_beta   90.00
_cell.angle_gamma   90.00
#
_symmetry.space_group_name_H-M   'P 1'
#
loop_
_entity.id
_entity.type
_entity.pdbx_description
1 polymer ?
#
loop_
_entity_poly.entity_id
_entity_poly.type
_entity_poly.pdbx_seq_one_letter_code
_entity_poly.pdbx_strand_id
1 'polypeptide(L)'
;MCNLITPSEDILKKRKDELSETDFKLEHLNSDQKQLLLETLLDRSAAFSKSLKTIGCTDRVIPTFNFRSHNPIKTLPFEIPHAIQGTIKEELNELIETGLIHRNISQWSSPMVLVKKKQNPTNPHKPASYRMALDLRLLNTILENSTYPLPKIPTLINEISKYPFYTTIDFCKAYWQILLPEEMQDVLTFTTPFGTFANRRLVFGLKTAASVFQALVDLLIDELKLSGTTGIYAYQDDIVIGAHSFQEMHNKIRSVLDILIKYNLTLSPEKCVFFKSTIDYLGFNISHNKIQPITSNIVKITSFQPPRTVKQVRRFLGLCGFYRSLIPGFAELTECLTQLTRKNVPFQWTPTHQEAFKKLQDVFFTKPFVRLPDWDKPFVLNTDASGQAISGILLQEHEGKLHPISYYSKTLSNSERNYPAIKLGLFAIYKSVHAFKTYLYNTNFKILTDSKPLLHYKKIASPTDIVSRWLLYLSEFQFTCEHIPGKENTLADFFSRFPVNRTEISNTPQDEKELILPVVETHCNTINAISDTSLEISTSTWLKEQADDTQTNEIIQLLKNPSLKDSNNIRGFYIDPTTHILMFKSHRKSQAELIVVPKSLQHKALDICHISHTGLDKTYQIVSNRYYWKGVYIDTKNFVLSCEQCIKNKSFTPKHAPPQSNRIPTRPGDYISVDIKGPLPNSGYVLTVLDHFSKHIVLYSLKNITAETVSKHILNYISIHGRPSQILSDRGLQFTSEVFSLINKTLGIKLSHTSPFHPQTNGQTERLNSAIESSILTLQERGVNLQNALLIHQNIYNGLIHPSTGYTPNLLHFGRNLPLIFDTFDNNSEPLFLDKAHYVQGLLQQLNTAYELAYSTLTRKQVEQNNRLAKNS
;
A
#
# COMPACT_ATOMS: atom_id res chain seq x y z
N MET A 1 -12.34 39.57 -4.75
CA MET A 1 -12.41 40.16 -3.38
C MET A 1 -13.66 39.59 -2.72
N CYS A 2 -13.53 38.56 -1.88
CA CYS A 2 -14.67 38.08 -1.09
C CYS A 2 -14.81 38.98 0.15
N ASN A 3 -16.00 39.52 0.38
CA ASN A 3 -16.30 40.30 1.58
C ASN A 3 -16.17 39.36 2.79
N LEU A 4 -15.30 39.72 3.74
CA LEU A 4 -15.14 38.98 4.99
C LEU A 4 -16.45 38.94 5.77
N ILE A 5 -16.84 37.77 6.29
CA ILE A 5 -17.97 37.68 7.21
C ILE A 5 -17.59 38.33 8.54
N THR A 6 -18.06 39.56 8.76
CA THR A 6 -17.85 40.29 10.00
C THR A 6 -18.94 39.94 11.01
N PRO A 7 -18.59 39.63 12.27
CA PRO A 7 -19.58 39.44 13.33
C PRO A 7 -20.30 40.75 13.64
N SER A 8 -21.59 40.68 13.99
CA SER A 8 -22.35 41.86 14.41
C SER A 8 -21.83 42.42 15.75
N GLU A 9 -21.99 43.71 15.99
CA GLU A 9 -21.56 44.37 17.24
C GLU A 9 -22.16 43.71 18.50
N ASP A 10 -23.41 43.25 18.43
CA ASP A 10 -24.05 42.50 19.51
C ASP A 10 -23.34 41.19 19.86
N ILE A 11 -22.77 40.49 18.87
CA ILE A 11 -22.04 39.23 19.08
C ILE A 11 -20.69 39.54 19.71
N LEU A 12 -20.00 40.58 19.24
CA LEU A 12 -18.73 41.03 19.80
C LEU A 12 -18.89 41.45 21.27
N LYS A 13 -19.96 42.18 21.59
CA LYS A 13 -20.28 42.56 22.97
C LYS A 13 -20.55 41.32 23.84
N LYS A 14 -21.37 40.37 23.37
CA LYS A 14 -21.61 39.11 24.08
C LYS A 14 -20.34 38.29 24.30
N ARG A 15 -19.44 38.21 23.31
CA ARG A 15 -18.14 37.51 23.48
C ARG A 15 -17.31 38.15 24.59
N LYS A 16 -17.32 39.49 24.68
CA LYS A 16 -16.64 40.24 25.75
C LYS A 16 -17.26 39.98 27.11
N ASP A 17 -18.60 40.02 27.19
CA ASP A 17 -19.34 39.83 28.45
C ASP A 17 -19.28 38.38 28.97
N GLU A 18 -19.13 37.39 28.09
CA GLU A 18 -18.97 35.97 28.45
C GLU A 18 -17.59 35.62 29.02
N LEU A 19 -16.57 36.45 28.75
CA LEU A 19 -15.18 36.20 29.15
C LEU A 19 -14.89 36.71 30.55
N SER A 20 -14.21 35.89 31.35
CA SER A 20 -13.75 36.24 32.69
C SER A 20 -12.27 35.90 32.87
N GLU A 21 -11.60 36.57 33.81
CA GLU A 21 -10.18 36.32 34.09
C GLU A 21 -9.91 34.87 34.54
N THR A 22 -10.88 34.24 35.20
CA THR A 22 -10.79 32.86 35.70
C THR A 22 -10.87 31.80 34.60
N ASP A 23 -11.21 32.17 33.37
CA ASP A 23 -11.33 31.21 32.27
C ASP A 23 -9.99 30.73 31.75
N PHE A 24 -8.93 31.48 32.02
CA PHE A 24 -7.58 31.20 31.57
C PHE A 24 -6.73 30.61 32.69
N LYS A 25 -6.17 29.43 32.44
CA LYS A 25 -5.30 28.72 33.40
C LYS A 25 -3.89 29.32 33.40
N LEU A 26 -3.71 30.45 34.08
CA LEU A 26 -2.47 31.25 34.10
C LEU A 26 -1.76 31.28 35.47
N GLU A 27 -2.19 30.46 36.43
CA GLU A 27 -1.69 30.48 37.82
C GLU A 27 -0.19 30.15 37.96
N HIS A 28 0.40 29.47 36.98
CA HIS A 28 1.81 29.09 36.98
C HIS A 28 2.76 30.19 36.46
N LEU A 29 2.22 31.33 36.00
CA LEU A 29 3.00 32.45 35.48
C LEU A 29 3.33 33.46 36.59
N ASN A 30 4.44 34.18 36.43
CA ASN A 30 4.79 35.29 37.31
C ASN A 30 3.76 36.42 37.16
N SER A 31 3.60 37.26 38.19
CA SER A 31 2.57 38.32 38.23
C SER A 31 2.58 39.23 37.00
N ASP A 32 3.76 39.71 36.58
CA ASP A 32 3.89 40.61 35.42
C ASP A 32 3.52 39.91 34.10
N GLN A 33 3.96 38.66 33.92
CA GLN A 33 3.65 37.84 32.76
C GLN A 33 2.16 37.51 32.68
N LYS A 34 1.57 37.18 33.82
CA LYS A 34 0.14 36.89 33.95
C LYS A 34 -0.68 38.12 33.55
N GLN A 35 -0.34 39.30 34.07
CA GLN A 35 -1.05 40.53 33.77
C GLN A 35 -0.97 40.89 32.29
N LEU A 36 0.24 40.89 31.70
CA LEU A 36 0.45 41.24 30.29
C LEU A 36 -0.28 40.29 29.33
N LEU A 37 -0.25 38.98 29.62
CA LEU A 37 -0.95 38.00 28.80
C LEU A 37 -2.47 38.13 28.97
N LEU A 38 -2.96 38.30 30.19
CA LEU A 38 -4.38 38.46 30.48
C LEU A 38 -4.99 39.68 29.78
N GLU A 39 -4.31 40.82 29.83
CA GLU A 39 -4.70 42.04 29.10
C GLU A 39 -4.83 41.76 27.60
N THR A 40 -3.83 41.08 27.02
CA THR A 40 -3.83 40.75 25.59
C THR A 40 -4.97 39.80 25.19
N LEU A 41 -5.33 38.86 26.07
CA LEU A 41 -6.44 37.92 25.83
C LEU A 41 -7.80 38.62 25.96
N LEU A 42 -7.97 39.51 26.93
CA LEU A 42 -9.21 40.27 27.15
C LEU A 42 -9.45 41.31 26.06
N ASP A 43 -8.39 42.02 25.64
CA ASP A 43 -8.43 42.97 24.52
C ASP A 43 -8.86 42.30 23.22
N ARG A 44 -8.52 41.02 23.06
CA ARG A 44 -8.87 40.19 21.91
C ARG A 44 -9.99 39.21 22.20
N SER A 45 -10.90 39.57 23.11
CA SER A 45 -12.08 38.77 23.47
C SER A 45 -12.93 38.33 22.27
N ALA A 46 -12.90 39.09 21.16
CA ALA A 46 -13.53 38.74 19.89
C ALA A 46 -13.08 37.37 19.32
N ALA A 47 -11.89 36.89 19.67
CA ALA A 47 -11.33 35.60 19.26
C ALA A 47 -11.83 34.41 20.11
N PHE A 48 -12.67 34.63 21.13
CA PHE A 48 -13.10 33.59 22.06
C PHE A 48 -14.62 33.43 22.09
N SER A 49 -15.10 32.24 22.42
CA SER A 49 -16.53 31.93 22.50
C SER A 49 -16.78 30.80 23.50
N LYS A 50 -17.72 31.02 24.43
CA LYS A 50 -18.20 29.98 25.37
C LYS A 50 -19.52 29.36 24.94
N SER A 51 -20.39 30.16 24.33
CA SER A 51 -21.72 29.75 23.88
C SER A 51 -21.74 29.36 22.40
N LEU A 52 -22.74 28.56 21.99
CA LEU A 52 -23.06 28.33 20.58
C LEU A 52 -23.62 29.58 19.90
N LYS A 53 -24.19 30.51 20.68
CA LYS A 53 -24.78 31.77 20.18
C LYS A 53 -23.73 32.76 19.67
N THR A 54 -22.48 32.63 20.14
CA THR A 54 -21.38 33.55 19.84
C THR A 54 -20.29 32.91 18.97
N ILE A 55 -20.55 31.71 18.43
CA ILE A 55 -19.57 30.93 17.66
C ILE A 55 -19.06 31.68 16.41
N GLY A 56 -17.80 31.41 16.02
CA GLY A 56 -17.20 31.94 14.80
C GLY A 56 -17.87 31.46 13.52
N CYS A 57 -17.65 32.19 12.43
CA CYS A 57 -18.21 31.92 11.12
C CYS A 57 -17.27 32.42 10.03
N THR A 58 -16.78 31.51 9.19
CA THR A 58 -15.88 31.81 8.08
C THR A 58 -16.32 31.11 6.78
N ASP A 59 -16.03 31.73 5.65
CA ASP A 59 -16.27 31.27 4.28
C ASP A 59 -14.98 31.14 3.46
N ARG A 60 -13.81 31.28 4.10
CA ARG A 60 -12.51 31.30 3.42
C ARG A 60 -12.12 29.99 2.78
N VAL A 61 -12.65 28.89 3.30
CA VAL A 61 -12.58 27.60 2.63
C VAL A 61 -14.01 27.19 2.33
N ILE A 62 -14.27 26.92 1.06
CA ILE A 62 -15.58 26.53 0.57
C ILE A 62 -15.61 24.99 0.50
N PRO A 63 -16.35 24.30 1.39
CA PRO A 63 -16.40 22.85 1.36
C PRO A 63 -17.23 22.38 0.15
N THR A 64 -16.61 21.60 -0.73
CA THR A 64 -17.31 20.95 -1.85
C THR A 64 -17.32 19.44 -1.66
N PHE A 65 -18.49 18.83 -1.86
CA PHE A 65 -18.66 17.38 -1.73
C PHE A 65 -18.76 16.74 -3.12
N ASN A 66 -17.74 15.98 -3.49
CA ASN A 66 -17.75 15.19 -4.70
C ASN A 66 -18.25 13.77 -4.38
N PHE A 67 -19.08 13.22 -5.26
CA PHE A 67 -19.72 11.92 -5.06
C PHE A 67 -19.31 10.94 -6.16
N ARG A 68 -19.04 9.69 -5.77
CA ARG A 68 -18.85 8.55 -6.69
C ARG A 68 -20.15 8.09 -7.34
N SER A 69 -21.28 8.45 -6.73
CA SER A 69 -22.63 8.15 -7.18
C SER A 69 -23.54 9.30 -6.78
N HIS A 70 -24.35 9.79 -7.72
CA HIS A 70 -25.22 10.95 -7.52
C HIS A 70 -26.61 10.57 -6.98
N ASN A 71 -26.82 9.29 -6.63
CA ASN A 71 -28.09 8.85 -6.06
C ASN A 71 -28.21 9.34 -4.60
N PRO A 72 -29.28 10.08 -4.24
CA PRO A 72 -29.46 10.57 -2.89
C PRO A 72 -29.71 9.43 -1.91
N ILE A 73 -29.09 9.52 -0.73
CA ILE A 73 -29.26 8.55 0.35
C ILE A 73 -30.37 9.04 1.27
N LYS A 74 -31.38 8.20 1.48
CA LYS A 74 -32.47 8.46 2.43
C LYS A 74 -32.60 7.34 3.44
N THR A 75 -32.40 7.67 4.71
CA THR A 75 -32.61 6.74 5.84
C THR A 75 -33.75 7.19 6.74
N LEU A 76 -34.40 6.22 7.39
CA LEU A 76 -35.39 6.47 8.44
C LEU A 76 -34.71 6.93 9.73
N PRO A 77 -35.38 7.79 10.55
CA PRO A 77 -34.86 8.17 11.85
C PRO A 77 -34.85 6.98 12.82
N PHE A 78 -33.89 6.97 13.76
CA PHE A 78 -33.92 6.03 14.86
C PHE A 78 -34.94 6.44 15.91
N GLU A 79 -35.53 5.44 16.59
CA GLU A 79 -36.38 5.69 17.74
C GLU A 79 -35.58 6.25 18.92
N ILE A 80 -36.17 7.24 19.60
CA ILE A 80 -35.54 7.93 20.72
C ILE A 80 -36.34 7.62 21.99
N PRO A 81 -35.69 7.19 23.08
CA PRO A 81 -36.36 6.97 24.35
C PRO A 81 -37.12 8.21 24.84
N HIS A 82 -38.37 8.03 25.26
CA HIS A 82 -39.29 9.11 25.65
C HIS A 82 -38.70 10.07 26.69
N ALA A 83 -37.94 9.56 27.67
CA ALA A 83 -37.32 10.35 28.72
C ALA A 83 -36.32 11.41 28.24
N ILE A 84 -35.75 11.26 27.04
CA ILE A 84 -34.69 12.13 26.48
C ILE A 84 -35.24 13.03 25.36
N GLN A 85 -36.47 12.79 24.92
CA GLN A 85 -37.10 13.51 23.81
C GLN A 85 -37.21 15.02 24.07
N GLY A 86 -37.56 15.42 25.31
CA GLY A 86 -37.65 16.83 25.69
C GLY A 86 -36.32 17.58 25.53
N THR A 87 -35.22 17.02 26.07
CA THR A 87 -33.87 17.60 25.97
C THR A 87 -33.39 17.74 24.53
N ILE A 88 -33.72 16.78 23.67
CA ILE A 88 -33.33 16.83 22.25
C ILE A 88 -34.12 17.90 21.50
N LYS A 89 -35.40 18.06 21.81
CA LYS A 89 -36.22 19.12 21.23
C LYS A 89 -35.70 20.51 21.62
N GLU A 90 -35.27 20.68 22.86
CA GLU A 90 -34.59 21.91 23.33
C GLU A 90 -33.27 22.15 22.59
N GLU A 91 -32.41 21.13 22.46
CA GLU A 91 -31.13 21.24 21.73
C GLU A 91 -31.36 21.58 20.25
N LEU A 92 -32.36 20.98 19.60
CA LEU A 92 -32.74 21.31 18.21
C LEU A 92 -33.22 22.76 18.10
N ASN A 93 -34.06 23.22 19.03
CA ASN A 93 -34.53 24.61 19.02
C ASN A 93 -33.36 25.60 19.19
N GLU A 94 -32.41 25.31 20.10
CA GLU A 94 -31.21 26.13 20.27
C GLU A 94 -30.39 26.18 18.97
N LEU A 95 -30.21 25.06 18.27
CA LEU A 95 -29.47 25.00 17.00
C LEU A 95 -30.17 25.77 15.86
N ILE A 96 -31.51 25.84 15.89
CA ILE A 96 -32.30 26.62 14.93
C ILE A 96 -32.20 28.11 15.26
N GLU A 97 -32.38 28.49 16.52
CA GLU A 97 -32.27 29.88 16.99
C GLU A 97 -30.88 30.47 16.73
N THR A 98 -29.84 29.66 16.92
CA THR A 98 -28.44 30.04 16.60
C THR A 98 -28.15 30.09 15.10
N GLY A 99 -29.06 29.60 14.26
CA GLY A 99 -28.89 29.57 12.81
C GLY A 99 -27.83 28.57 12.32
N LEU A 100 -27.51 27.55 13.12
CA LEU A 100 -26.59 26.46 12.72
C LEU A 100 -27.30 25.43 11.84
N ILE A 101 -28.59 25.23 12.07
CA ILE A 101 -29.46 24.36 11.25
C ILE A 101 -30.74 25.11 10.87
N HIS A 102 -31.44 24.62 9.85
CA HIS A 102 -32.79 25.06 9.51
C HIS A 102 -33.67 23.88 9.11
N ARG A 103 -35.00 24.06 9.15
CA ARG A 103 -35.92 23.07 8.60
C ARG A 103 -35.69 22.94 7.10
N ASN A 104 -35.62 21.71 6.61
CA ASN A 104 -35.38 21.43 5.20
C ASN A 104 -36.13 20.19 4.74
N ILE A 105 -36.50 20.15 3.46
CA ILE A 105 -37.08 18.98 2.81
C ILE A 105 -36.14 18.60 1.67
N SER A 106 -35.40 17.52 1.85
CA SER A 106 -34.39 17.05 0.91
C SER A 106 -34.61 15.60 0.51
N GLN A 107 -34.10 15.24 -0.66
CA GLN A 107 -33.97 13.84 -1.07
C GLN A 107 -32.89 13.10 -0.26
N TRP A 108 -31.95 13.86 0.33
CA TRP A 108 -30.93 13.38 1.24
C TRP A 108 -31.48 13.33 2.67
N SER A 109 -31.18 12.27 3.39
CA SER A 109 -31.48 12.13 4.81
C SER A 109 -30.53 11.15 5.45
N SER A 110 -29.78 11.64 6.44
CA SER A 110 -29.05 10.81 7.39
C SER A 110 -29.76 10.74 8.75
N PRO A 111 -29.66 9.64 9.52
CA PRO A 111 -30.32 9.56 10.80
C PRO A 111 -29.50 10.22 11.90
N MET A 112 -30.19 10.80 12.88
CA MET A 112 -29.57 11.32 14.10
C MET A 112 -29.33 10.19 15.10
N VAL A 113 -28.15 10.17 15.73
CA VAL A 113 -27.76 9.24 16.80
C VAL A 113 -27.38 10.00 18.07
N LEU A 114 -27.66 9.38 19.22
CA LEU A 114 -27.33 9.95 20.52
C LEU A 114 -26.11 9.26 21.12
N VAL A 115 -25.11 10.05 21.49
CA VAL A 115 -23.88 9.57 22.11
C VAL A 115 -23.84 10.04 23.56
N LYS A 116 -23.76 9.11 24.51
CA LYS A 116 -23.59 9.44 25.93
C LYS A 116 -22.27 10.19 26.15
N LYS A 117 -22.30 11.38 26.77
CA LYS A 117 -21.09 12.05 27.26
C LYS A 117 -20.50 11.23 28.41
N LYS A 118 -19.17 11.23 28.54
CA LYS A 118 -18.51 10.64 29.71
C LYS A 118 -19.02 11.37 30.96
N GLN A 119 -19.40 10.61 31.99
CA GLN A 119 -19.73 11.18 33.29
C GLN A 119 -18.50 11.88 33.85
N ASN A 120 -18.71 13.07 34.42
CA ASN A 120 -17.63 13.80 35.07
C ASN A 120 -17.29 13.06 36.36
N PRO A 121 -16.03 12.60 36.56
CA PRO A 121 -15.66 11.81 37.73
C PRO A 121 -15.82 12.59 39.05
N THR A 122 -15.87 13.92 38.98
CA THR A 122 -16.07 14.82 40.12
C THR A 122 -17.53 14.96 40.56
N ASN A 123 -18.50 14.47 39.78
CA ASN A 123 -19.92 14.61 40.13
C ASN A 123 -20.76 13.41 39.60
N PRO A 124 -20.64 12.23 40.24
CA PRO A 124 -21.24 10.97 39.76
C PRO A 124 -22.77 10.95 39.77
N HIS A 125 -23.42 11.87 40.48
CA HIS A 125 -24.88 11.98 40.58
C HIS A 125 -25.53 12.84 39.48
N LYS A 126 -24.75 13.51 38.61
CA LYS A 126 -25.32 14.31 37.51
C LYS A 126 -25.87 13.36 36.42
N PRO A 127 -27.12 13.55 35.95
CA PRO A 127 -27.72 12.70 34.93
C PRO A 127 -26.84 12.67 33.67
N ALA A 128 -26.79 11.51 33.01
CA ALA A 128 -25.98 11.31 31.81
C ALA A 128 -26.42 12.28 30.70
N SER A 129 -25.56 13.25 30.38
CA SER A 129 -25.79 14.17 29.27
C SER A 129 -25.49 13.47 27.94
N TYR A 130 -26.32 13.70 26.92
CA TYR A 130 -26.15 13.14 25.58
C TYR A 130 -25.57 14.20 24.62
N ARG A 131 -24.96 13.76 23.52
CA ARG A 131 -24.58 14.59 22.37
C ARG A 131 -25.37 14.11 21.17
N MET A 132 -25.96 15.05 20.45
CA MET A 132 -26.46 14.81 19.11
C MET A 132 -25.28 14.58 18.15
N ALA A 133 -25.35 13.51 17.35
CA ALA A 133 -24.43 13.23 16.26
C ALA A 133 -25.19 12.71 15.05
N LEU A 134 -24.60 12.83 13.86
CA LEU A 134 -25.20 12.36 12.62
C LEU A 134 -24.52 11.06 12.18
N ASP A 135 -25.31 10.06 11.79
CA ASP A 135 -24.78 8.82 11.23
C ASP A 135 -24.53 8.99 9.72
N LEU A 136 -23.36 9.53 9.40
CA LEU A 136 -22.93 9.78 8.02
C LEU A 136 -22.20 8.59 7.38
N ARG A 137 -22.30 7.37 7.94
CA ARG A 137 -21.56 6.20 7.41
C ARG A 137 -21.91 5.90 5.96
N LEU A 138 -23.20 5.91 5.61
CA LEU A 138 -23.66 5.69 4.23
C LEU A 138 -23.27 6.86 3.32
N LEU A 139 -23.35 8.10 3.80
CA LEU A 139 -22.89 9.25 3.04
C LEU A 139 -21.38 9.16 2.74
N ASN A 140 -20.58 8.74 3.72
CA ASN A 140 -19.13 8.59 3.59
C ASN A 140 -18.71 7.50 2.59
N THR A 141 -19.52 6.47 2.33
CA THR A 141 -19.18 5.44 1.33
C THR A 141 -19.30 5.95 -0.09
N ILE A 142 -20.25 6.84 -0.36
CA ILE A 142 -20.49 7.41 -1.69
C ILE A 142 -19.64 8.66 -1.97
N LEU A 143 -19.22 9.39 -0.94
CA LEU A 143 -18.34 10.55 -1.12
C LEU A 143 -17.01 10.12 -1.77
N GLU A 144 -16.31 11.02 -2.43
CA GLU A 144 -14.93 10.82 -2.86
C GLU A 144 -13.95 11.07 -1.71
N ASN A 145 -12.77 10.45 -1.76
CA ASN A 145 -11.76 10.70 -0.74
C ASN A 145 -11.09 12.05 -1.03
N SER A 146 -10.90 12.86 0.00
CA SER A 146 -10.14 14.09 -0.12
C SER A 146 -8.70 13.80 -0.55
N THR A 147 -8.18 14.63 -1.45
CA THR A 147 -6.79 14.61 -1.92
C THR A 147 -5.89 15.57 -1.13
N TYR A 148 -6.45 16.32 -0.17
CA TYR A 148 -5.67 17.30 0.60
C TYR A 148 -4.59 16.62 1.44
N PRO A 149 -3.31 17.03 1.31
CA PRO A 149 -2.21 16.39 2.02
C PRO A 149 -2.26 16.74 3.51
N LEU A 150 -2.21 15.72 4.38
CA LEU A 150 -2.03 15.93 5.82
C LEU A 150 -0.55 15.88 6.20
N PRO A 151 -0.09 16.76 7.10
CA PRO A 151 1.29 16.73 7.57
C PRO A 151 1.59 15.45 8.34
N LYS A 152 2.83 14.94 8.21
CA LYS A 152 3.26 13.73 8.93
C LYS A 152 3.50 14.07 10.41
N ILE A 153 2.81 13.37 11.30
CA ILE A 153 2.91 13.55 12.76
C ILE A 153 4.36 13.55 13.27
N PRO A 154 5.25 12.59 12.89
CA PRO A 154 6.63 12.60 13.38
C PRO A 154 7.41 13.87 12.99
N THR A 155 7.15 14.40 11.79
CA THR A 155 7.80 15.63 11.31
C THR A 155 7.35 16.83 12.13
N LEU A 156 6.04 16.98 12.38
CA LEU A 156 5.51 18.05 13.23
C LEU A 156 6.08 17.99 14.64
N ILE A 157 6.10 16.80 15.26
CA ILE A 157 6.59 16.64 16.62
C ILE A 157 8.06 17.03 16.73
N ASN A 158 8.90 16.63 15.77
CA ASN A 158 10.33 16.98 15.77
C ASN A 158 10.56 18.50 15.65
N GLU A 159 9.73 19.20 14.88
CA GLU A 159 9.83 20.64 14.69
C GLU A 159 9.31 21.43 15.90
N ILE A 160 8.22 20.97 16.53
CA ILE A 160 7.65 21.57 17.74
C ILE A 160 8.65 21.45 18.89
N SER A 161 9.20 20.27 19.11
CA SER A 161 9.98 19.95 20.30
C SER A 161 11.33 20.69 20.43
N LYS A 162 11.76 21.39 19.37
CA LYS A 162 12.91 22.32 19.37
C LYS A 162 12.71 23.51 20.31
N TYR A 163 11.46 23.92 20.55
CA TYR A 163 11.15 25.05 21.41
C TYR A 163 11.14 24.65 22.90
N PRO A 164 11.52 25.53 23.82
CA PRO A 164 11.42 25.28 25.26
C PRO A 164 10.04 25.57 25.85
N PHE A 165 9.26 26.47 25.23
CA PHE A 165 7.94 26.87 25.71
C PHE A 165 6.87 26.71 24.62
N TYR A 166 5.68 26.36 25.08
CA TYR A 166 4.56 26.00 24.22
C TYR A 166 3.26 26.65 24.65
N THR A 167 2.40 26.94 23.67
CA THR A 167 1.00 27.31 23.86
C THR A 167 0.15 26.45 22.93
N THR A 168 -0.93 25.86 23.43
CA THR A 168 -1.90 25.10 22.64
C THR A 168 -3.22 25.84 22.60
N ILE A 169 -3.79 26.01 21.40
CA ILE A 169 -5.09 26.66 21.21
C ILE A 169 -6.08 25.67 20.59
N ASP A 170 -7.32 25.67 21.09
CA ASP A 170 -8.40 24.75 20.69
C ASP A 170 -9.57 25.57 20.15
N PHE A 171 -10.03 25.26 18.93
CA PHE A 171 -11.17 25.94 18.32
C PHE A 171 -12.49 25.59 19.01
N CYS A 172 -13.33 26.59 19.23
CA CYS A 172 -14.67 26.38 19.75
C CYS A 172 -15.54 25.68 18.69
N LYS A 173 -15.75 24.37 18.82
CA LYS A 173 -16.54 23.56 17.86
C LYS A 173 -16.03 23.71 16.41
N ALA A 174 -14.72 23.68 16.21
CA ALA A 174 -13.98 23.72 14.94
C ALA A 174 -14.83 23.69 13.64
N TYR A 175 -15.40 22.53 13.27
CA TYR A 175 -16.13 22.39 12.00
C TYR A 175 -17.37 23.29 11.87
N TRP A 176 -18.08 23.57 12.97
CA TRP A 176 -19.27 24.42 12.95
C TRP A 176 -18.97 25.89 12.60
N GLN A 177 -17.70 26.29 12.61
CA GLN A 177 -17.30 27.63 12.19
C GLN A 177 -17.21 27.79 10.66
N ILE A 178 -17.16 26.68 9.91
CA ILE A 178 -17.03 26.71 8.45
C ILE A 178 -18.44 26.73 7.82
N LEU A 179 -18.71 27.76 7.02
CA LEU A 179 -19.97 27.90 6.27
C LEU A 179 -20.04 26.91 5.11
N LEU A 180 -21.21 26.29 4.90
CA LEU A 180 -21.49 25.46 3.73
C LEU A 180 -22.20 26.26 2.64
N PRO A 181 -21.81 26.09 1.36
CA PRO A 181 -22.61 26.54 0.23
C PRO A 181 -24.04 26.02 0.32
N GLU A 182 -25.03 26.83 -0.07
CA GLU A 182 -26.45 26.44 -0.02
C GLU A 182 -26.70 25.10 -0.73
N GLU A 183 -26.07 24.89 -1.89
CA GLU A 183 -26.13 23.64 -2.68
C GLU A 183 -25.66 22.40 -1.89
N MET A 184 -24.74 22.57 -0.94
CA MET A 184 -24.16 21.49 -0.14
C MET A 184 -24.91 21.26 1.18
N GLN A 185 -25.76 22.20 1.61
CA GLN A 185 -26.54 22.07 2.85
C GLN A 185 -27.57 20.94 2.73
N ASP A 186 -28.17 20.78 1.55
CA ASP A 186 -29.15 19.73 1.26
C ASP A 186 -28.59 18.32 1.50
N VAL A 187 -27.32 18.09 1.16
CA VAL A 187 -26.62 16.80 1.32
C VAL A 187 -26.51 16.41 2.79
N LEU A 188 -26.34 17.39 3.66
CA LEU A 188 -26.19 17.20 5.11
C LEU A 188 -27.52 17.34 5.85
N THR A 189 -28.63 17.09 5.15
CA THR A 189 -29.95 16.96 5.77
C THR A 189 -30.01 15.70 6.62
N PHE A 190 -30.57 15.84 7.82
CA PHE A 190 -30.79 14.74 8.75
C PHE A 190 -32.22 14.70 9.25
N THR A 191 -32.68 13.49 9.59
CA THR A 191 -34.03 13.24 10.08
C THR A 191 -34.04 12.90 11.56
N THR A 192 -35.02 13.48 12.26
CA THR A 192 -35.34 13.22 13.67
C THR A 192 -36.84 12.88 13.79
N PRO A 193 -37.30 12.33 14.93
CA PRO A 193 -38.74 12.17 15.19
C PRO A 193 -39.53 13.49 15.19
N PHE A 194 -38.86 14.64 15.28
CA PHE A 194 -39.49 15.97 15.31
C PHE A 194 -39.48 16.69 13.96
N GLY A 195 -38.89 16.08 12.93
CA GLY A 195 -38.78 16.64 11.59
C GLY A 195 -37.40 16.48 10.95
N THR A 196 -37.27 17.06 9.75
CA THR A 196 -36.06 17.06 8.92
C THR A 196 -35.37 18.43 8.96
N PHE A 197 -34.05 18.41 9.12
CA PHE A 197 -33.25 19.63 9.27
C PHE A 197 -31.96 19.54 8.44
N ALA A 198 -31.51 20.65 7.86
CA ALA A 198 -30.24 20.75 7.14
C ALA A 198 -29.23 21.59 7.93
N ASN A 199 -27.95 21.23 7.79
CA ASN A 199 -26.85 21.93 8.43
C ASN A 199 -26.35 23.06 7.53
N ARG A 200 -26.22 24.27 8.09
CA ARG A 200 -25.59 25.42 7.42
C ARG A 200 -24.07 25.41 7.53
N ARG A 201 -23.54 24.57 8.42
CA ARG A 201 -22.13 24.50 8.78
C ARG A 201 -21.58 23.10 8.58
N LEU A 202 -20.27 23.01 8.36
CA LEU A 202 -19.59 21.73 8.24
C LEU A 202 -19.76 20.90 9.54
N VAL A 203 -20.08 19.61 9.40
CA VAL A 203 -20.42 18.75 10.54
C VAL A 203 -19.36 17.71 10.86
N PHE A 204 -19.33 17.31 12.13
CA PHE A 204 -18.52 16.18 12.59
C PHE A 204 -19.02 14.87 11.97
N GLY A 205 -18.09 13.93 11.74
CA GLY A 205 -18.40 12.60 11.21
C GLY A 205 -18.35 12.50 9.68
N LEU A 206 -18.26 13.63 8.98
CA LEU A 206 -18.03 13.67 7.55
C LEU A 206 -16.56 13.36 7.23
N LYS A 207 -16.30 12.44 6.31
CA LYS A 207 -14.94 11.97 6.04
C LYS A 207 -14.00 13.04 5.45
N THR A 208 -14.54 14.04 4.76
CA THR A 208 -13.77 15.12 4.13
C THR A 208 -13.58 16.31 5.06
N ALA A 209 -14.31 16.39 6.18
CA ALA A 209 -14.29 17.56 7.06
C ALA A 209 -12.91 17.87 7.61
N ALA A 210 -12.15 16.85 8.03
CA ALA A 210 -10.79 17.02 8.55
C ALA A 210 -9.83 17.66 7.52
N SER A 211 -9.96 17.28 6.25
CA SER A 211 -9.16 17.86 5.17
C SER A 211 -9.53 19.31 4.87
N VAL A 212 -10.83 19.61 4.84
CA VAL A 212 -11.33 20.97 4.65
C VAL A 212 -10.85 21.88 5.78
N PHE A 213 -10.88 21.37 7.02
CA PHE A 213 -10.38 22.12 8.16
C PHE A 213 -8.86 22.29 8.14
N GLN A 214 -8.10 21.27 7.76
CA GLN A 214 -6.66 21.41 7.56
C GLN A 214 -6.34 22.48 6.50
N ALA A 215 -7.08 22.53 5.40
CA ALA A 215 -6.90 23.56 4.37
C ALA A 215 -7.12 24.97 4.91
N LEU A 216 -8.10 25.16 5.79
CA LEU A 216 -8.31 26.43 6.48
C LEU A 216 -7.12 26.78 7.37
N VAL A 217 -6.66 25.82 8.17
CA VAL A 217 -5.56 26.03 9.11
C VAL A 217 -4.23 26.32 8.40
N ASP A 218 -3.94 25.63 7.30
CA ASP A 218 -2.74 25.89 6.50
C ASP A 218 -2.79 27.30 5.90
N LEU A 219 -3.96 27.78 5.46
CA LEU A 219 -4.15 29.17 5.01
C LEU A 219 -3.85 30.17 6.14
N LEU A 220 -4.31 29.92 7.36
CA LEU A 220 -4.01 30.78 8.53
C LEU A 220 -2.50 30.79 8.83
N ILE A 221 -1.86 29.63 8.80
CA ILE A 221 -0.42 29.47 9.07
C ILE A 221 0.41 30.17 7.99
N ASP A 222 0.03 30.07 6.73
CA ASP A 222 0.76 30.70 5.64
C ASP A 222 0.66 32.23 5.71
N GLU A 223 -0.48 32.77 6.13
CA GLU A 223 -0.59 34.21 6.40
C GLU A 223 0.24 34.66 7.61
N LEU A 224 0.30 33.84 8.66
CA LEU A 224 1.18 34.08 9.82
C LEU A 224 2.66 34.07 9.41
N LYS A 225 3.07 33.18 8.51
CA LYS A 225 4.43 33.16 7.98
C LYS A 225 4.73 34.41 7.15
N LEU A 226 3.77 34.87 6.34
CA LEU A 226 3.92 36.10 5.55
C LEU A 226 4.05 37.35 6.44
N SER A 227 3.43 37.36 7.62
CA SER A 227 3.61 38.42 8.61
C SER A 227 4.90 38.29 9.44
N GLY A 228 5.74 37.29 9.15
CA GLY A 228 7.02 37.03 9.84
C GLY A 228 6.89 36.17 11.10
N THR A 229 5.70 35.63 11.40
CA THR A 229 5.45 34.80 12.58
C THR A 229 5.73 33.32 12.27
N THR A 230 6.83 32.78 12.79
CA THR A 230 7.24 31.38 12.59
C THR A 230 7.07 30.53 13.85
N GLY A 231 7.19 29.20 13.74
CA GLY A 231 7.08 28.29 14.89
C GLY A 231 5.64 27.99 15.32
N ILE A 232 4.69 28.09 14.39
CA ILE A 232 3.29 27.68 14.58
C ILE A 232 3.07 26.39 13.79
N TYR A 233 2.53 25.39 14.45
CA TYR A 233 2.32 24.06 13.91
C TYR A 233 0.89 23.64 14.19
N ALA A 234 0.28 22.93 13.25
CA ALA A 234 -1.07 22.45 13.43
C ALA A 234 -1.31 21.11 12.76
N TYR A 235 -2.24 20.37 13.35
CA TYR A 235 -2.77 19.14 12.81
C TYR A 235 -4.27 19.15 13.09
N GLN A 236 -5.06 19.39 12.06
CA GLN A 236 -6.51 19.58 12.15
C GLN A 236 -6.84 20.70 13.14
N ASP A 237 -7.63 20.41 14.17
CA ASP A 237 -8.08 21.36 15.20
C ASP A 237 -7.04 21.63 16.29
N ASP A 238 -5.96 20.83 16.38
CA ASP A 238 -4.92 20.98 17.39
C ASP A 238 -3.78 21.89 16.87
N ILE A 239 -3.76 23.16 17.31
CA ILE A 239 -2.69 24.12 17.00
C ILE A 239 -1.74 24.28 18.19
N VAL A 240 -0.43 24.27 17.90
CA VAL A 240 0.66 24.48 18.85
C VAL A 240 1.55 25.64 18.38
N ILE A 241 1.87 26.53 19.30
CA ILE A 241 2.80 27.63 19.13
C ILE A 241 4.04 27.33 19.97
N GLY A 242 5.22 27.31 19.36
CA GLY A 242 6.51 27.18 20.04
C GLY A 242 7.24 28.52 20.12
N ALA A 243 7.91 28.79 21.24
CA ALA A 243 8.75 29.98 21.41
C ALA A 243 9.95 29.72 22.34
N HIS A 244 11.01 30.52 22.20
CA HIS A 244 12.19 30.49 23.05
C HIS A 244 12.09 31.38 24.28
N SER A 245 11.21 32.39 24.26
CA SER A 245 11.00 33.32 25.37
C SER A 245 9.52 33.66 25.57
N PHE A 246 9.19 34.23 26.73
CA PHE A 246 7.85 34.73 27.00
C PHE A 246 7.43 35.85 26.04
N GLN A 247 8.32 36.80 25.77
CA GLN A 247 8.03 37.93 24.89
C GLN A 247 7.75 37.46 23.45
N GLU A 248 8.52 36.50 22.96
CA GLU A 248 8.31 35.89 21.66
C GLU A 248 6.96 35.15 21.62
N MET A 249 6.64 34.37 22.66
CA MET A 249 5.35 33.69 22.76
C MET A 249 4.18 34.69 22.75
N HIS A 250 4.30 35.77 23.53
CA HIS A 250 3.28 36.81 23.63
C HIS A 250 3.00 37.47 22.27
N ASN A 251 4.04 37.86 21.54
CA ASN A 251 3.92 38.42 20.19
C ASN A 251 3.28 37.43 19.20
N LYS A 252 3.62 36.14 19.29
CA LYS A 252 3.03 35.08 18.47
C LYS A 252 1.55 34.89 18.77
N ILE A 253 1.17 34.79 20.04
CA ILE A 253 -0.23 34.69 20.48
C ILE A 253 -1.01 35.88 19.96
N ARG A 254 -0.48 37.10 20.10
CA ARG A 254 -1.11 38.33 19.62
C ARG A 254 -1.44 38.24 18.13
N SER A 255 -0.44 37.87 17.32
CA SER A 255 -0.57 37.76 15.86
C SER A 255 -1.56 36.67 15.44
N VAL A 256 -1.55 35.53 16.14
CA VAL A 256 -2.50 34.44 15.91
C VAL A 256 -3.94 34.89 16.21
N LEU A 257 -4.17 35.54 17.35
CA LEU A 257 -5.49 36.04 17.72
C LEU A 257 -5.99 37.12 16.76
N ASP A 258 -5.12 38.02 16.29
CA ASP A 258 -5.47 39.06 15.31
C ASP A 258 -5.95 38.44 13.98
N ILE A 259 -5.28 37.37 13.53
CA ILE A 259 -5.69 36.62 12.34
C ILE A 259 -7.00 35.86 12.56
N LEU A 260 -7.20 35.24 13.73
CA LEU A 260 -8.47 34.59 14.05
C LEU A 260 -9.63 35.58 14.06
N ILE A 261 -9.44 36.79 14.61
CA ILE A 261 -10.44 37.87 14.60
C ILE A 261 -10.74 38.30 13.16
N LYS A 262 -9.70 38.51 12.34
CA LYS A 262 -9.84 38.88 10.92
C LYS A 262 -10.70 37.88 10.15
N TYR A 263 -10.59 36.59 10.48
CA TYR A 263 -11.32 35.50 9.85
C TYR A 263 -12.61 35.10 10.56
N ASN A 264 -12.97 35.81 11.64
CA ASN A 264 -14.10 35.52 12.51
C ASN A 264 -14.13 34.07 13.02
N LEU A 265 -12.96 33.57 13.42
CA LEU A 265 -12.79 32.27 14.06
C LEU A 265 -12.67 32.44 15.58
N THR A 266 -13.22 31.48 16.33
CA THR A 266 -13.25 31.53 17.80
C THR A 266 -12.61 30.32 18.46
N LEU A 267 -11.96 30.56 19.60
CA LEU A 267 -11.30 29.57 20.44
C LEU A 267 -12.12 29.27 21.70
N SER A 268 -11.90 28.08 22.27
CA SER A 268 -12.45 27.69 23.56
C SER A 268 -11.48 28.10 24.68
N PRO A 269 -11.82 29.09 25.53
CA PRO A 269 -10.87 29.62 26.52
C PRO A 269 -10.42 28.57 27.54
N GLU A 270 -11.34 27.75 28.05
CA GLU A 270 -11.06 26.74 29.09
C GLU A 270 -10.09 25.62 28.66
N LYS A 271 -10.01 25.38 27.34
CA LYS A 271 -9.19 24.33 26.75
C LYS A 271 -7.85 24.84 26.22
N CYS A 272 -7.72 26.15 26.00
CA CYS A 272 -6.45 26.73 25.61
C CYS A 272 -5.47 26.62 26.80
N VAL A 273 -4.22 26.28 26.50
CA VAL A 273 -3.15 26.16 27.50
C VAL A 273 -2.02 27.08 27.08
N PHE A 274 -1.69 28.04 27.93
CA PHE A 274 -0.73 29.09 27.60
C PHE A 274 0.60 28.90 28.33
N PHE A 275 1.70 29.12 27.60
CA PHE A 275 3.07 29.20 28.09
C PHE A 275 3.45 28.12 29.12
N LYS A 276 3.50 26.86 28.67
CA LYS A 276 3.97 25.71 29.45
C LYS A 276 5.31 25.21 28.91
N SER A 277 6.11 24.59 29.78
CA SER A 277 7.37 23.90 29.40
C SER A 277 7.14 22.50 28.84
N THR A 278 5.95 21.93 29.06
CA THR A 278 5.54 20.62 28.57
C THR A 278 4.11 20.66 28.07
N ILE A 279 3.82 19.93 26.98
CA ILE A 279 2.47 19.85 26.40
C ILE A 279 2.13 18.43 25.99
N ASP A 280 0.84 18.11 25.99
CA ASP A 280 0.31 16.90 25.39
C ASP A 280 -0.20 17.23 23.98
N TYR A 281 0.40 16.63 22.94
CA TYR A 281 0.07 16.88 21.54
C TYR A 281 0.10 15.59 20.71
N LEU A 282 -0.97 15.31 19.96
CA LEU A 282 -1.10 14.15 19.05
C LEU A 282 -0.73 12.80 19.66
N GLY A 283 -0.99 12.59 20.96
CA GLY A 283 -0.67 11.34 21.64
C GLY A 283 0.71 11.28 22.29
N PHE A 284 1.49 12.36 22.22
CA PHE A 284 2.81 12.50 22.82
C PHE A 284 2.85 13.61 23.87
N ASN A 285 3.56 13.38 24.96
CA ASN A 285 4.00 14.42 25.86
C ASN A 285 5.33 14.97 25.31
N ILE A 286 5.30 16.24 24.94
CA ILE A 286 6.43 16.96 24.34
C ILE A 286 7.00 17.90 25.40
N SER A 287 8.32 17.85 25.54
CA SER A 287 9.11 18.78 26.33
C SER A 287 10.37 19.13 25.55
N HIS A 288 11.10 20.17 25.99
CA HIS A 288 12.29 20.62 25.28
C HIS A 288 13.28 19.46 25.01
N ASN A 289 13.54 19.17 23.73
CA ASN A 289 14.40 18.09 23.26
C ASN A 289 14.02 16.66 23.70
N LYS A 290 12.80 16.42 24.20
CA LYS A 290 12.36 15.11 24.71
C LYS A 290 10.92 14.80 24.29
N ILE A 291 10.72 13.62 23.73
CA ILE A 291 9.40 13.13 23.31
C ILE A 291 9.07 11.85 24.09
N GLN A 292 7.88 11.80 24.68
CA GLN A 292 7.35 10.66 25.43
C GLN A 292 5.90 10.35 25.05
N PRO A 293 5.40 9.12 25.26
CA PRO A 293 3.98 8.83 25.15
C PRO A 293 3.17 9.54 26.26
N ILE A 294 1.95 9.99 25.98
CA ILE A 294 1.08 10.57 27.02
C ILE A 294 0.76 9.53 28.09
N THR A 295 0.78 9.95 29.36
CA THR A 295 0.52 9.08 30.52
C THR A 295 -0.83 8.35 30.41
N SER A 296 -1.86 9.00 29.89
CA SER A 296 -3.19 8.37 29.68
C SER A 296 -3.17 7.20 28.68
N ASN A 297 -2.32 7.24 27.66
CA ASN A 297 -2.17 6.14 26.70
C ASN A 297 -1.27 5.04 27.27
N ILE A 298 -0.24 5.40 28.04
CA ILE A 298 0.57 4.44 28.81
C ILE A 298 -0.34 3.63 29.74
N VAL A 299 -1.20 4.28 30.52
CA VAL A 299 -2.14 3.61 31.42
C VAL A 299 -3.06 2.65 30.66
N LYS A 300 -3.57 3.03 29.47
CA LYS A 300 -4.39 2.13 28.64
C LYS A 300 -3.63 0.90 28.17
N ILE A 301 -2.32 1.02 27.89
CA ILE A 301 -1.47 -0.07 27.45
C ILE A 301 -1.13 -0.99 28.64
N THR A 302 -0.73 -0.42 29.78
CA THR A 302 -0.35 -1.16 30.98
C THR A 302 -1.55 -1.81 31.67
N SER A 303 -2.73 -1.21 31.60
CA SER A 303 -3.98 -1.79 32.12
C SER A 303 -4.67 -2.74 31.13
N PHE A 304 -4.13 -2.92 29.92
CA PHE A 304 -4.73 -3.78 28.91
C PHE A 304 -4.71 -5.24 29.39
N GLN A 305 -5.85 -5.92 29.26
CA GLN A 305 -5.96 -7.33 29.66
C GLN A 305 -5.43 -8.24 28.54
N PRO A 306 -4.86 -9.42 28.87
CA PRO A 306 -4.39 -10.37 27.87
C PRO A 306 -5.44 -10.61 26.77
N PRO A 307 -5.12 -10.36 25.49
CA PRO A 307 -6.04 -10.56 24.38
C PRO A 307 -6.59 -11.98 24.33
N ARG A 308 -7.91 -12.11 24.12
CA ARG A 308 -8.62 -13.38 23.93
C ARG A 308 -9.09 -13.59 22.49
N THR A 309 -8.92 -12.58 21.63
CA THR A 309 -9.35 -12.62 20.23
C THR A 309 -8.34 -11.94 19.32
N VAL A 310 -8.30 -12.36 18.04
CA VAL A 310 -7.46 -11.74 17.01
C VAL A 310 -7.74 -10.23 16.87
N LYS A 311 -9.00 -9.80 17.01
CA LYS A 311 -9.37 -8.38 16.99
C LYS A 311 -8.73 -7.60 18.14
N GLN A 312 -8.70 -8.17 19.35
CA GLN A 312 -8.04 -7.56 20.50
C GLN A 312 -6.52 -7.51 20.33
N VAL A 313 -5.89 -8.54 19.78
CA VAL A 313 -4.45 -8.53 19.46
C VAL A 313 -4.13 -7.42 18.46
N ARG A 314 -4.89 -7.31 17.35
CA ARG A 314 -4.70 -6.23 16.37
C ARG A 314 -4.87 -4.85 16.97
N ARG A 315 -5.84 -4.69 17.88
CA ARG A 315 -6.07 -3.42 18.61
C ARG A 315 -4.88 -3.08 19.50
N PHE A 316 -4.37 -4.05 20.26
CA PHE A 316 -3.20 -3.86 21.13
C PHE A 316 -1.94 -3.54 20.32
N LEU A 317 -1.63 -4.34 19.29
CA LEU A 317 -0.49 -4.10 18.40
C LEU A 317 -0.59 -2.77 17.65
N GLY A 318 -1.79 -2.36 17.25
CA GLY A 318 -2.01 -1.05 16.65
C GLY A 318 -1.72 0.11 17.60
N LEU A 319 -2.15 -0.01 18.87
CA LEU A 319 -1.89 0.99 19.91
C LEU A 319 -0.39 1.11 20.22
N CYS A 320 0.30 -0.03 20.41
CA CYS A 320 1.73 -0.05 20.65
C CYS A 320 2.54 0.38 19.42
N GLY A 321 2.09 -0.02 18.22
CA GLY A 321 2.74 0.29 16.95
C GLY A 321 2.76 1.76 16.59
N PHE A 322 1.85 2.57 17.14
CA PHE A 322 1.90 4.03 17.04
C PHE A 322 3.18 4.61 17.65
N TYR A 323 3.72 3.98 18.70
CA TYR A 323 4.93 4.40 19.40
C TYR A 323 6.18 3.59 19.02
N ARG A 324 6.14 2.85 17.90
CA ARG A 324 7.25 1.97 17.46
C ARG A 324 8.61 2.68 17.36
N SER A 325 8.64 3.96 17.04
CA SER A 325 9.87 4.75 16.89
C SER A 325 10.53 5.10 18.20
N LEU A 326 9.84 4.88 19.34
CA LEU A 326 10.34 5.07 20.70
C LEU A 326 10.79 3.75 21.34
N ILE A 327 10.52 2.60 20.68
CA ILE A 327 10.73 1.27 21.27
C ILE A 327 11.85 0.55 20.52
N PRO A 328 12.96 0.20 21.19
CA PRO A 328 14.00 -0.64 20.61
C PRO A 328 13.45 -2.04 20.31
N GLY A 329 13.84 -2.63 19.17
CA GLY A 329 13.51 -4.03 18.86
C GLY A 329 12.01 -4.36 18.76
N PHE A 330 11.14 -3.36 18.50
CA PHE A 330 9.69 -3.54 18.52
C PHE A 330 9.19 -4.72 17.67
N ALA A 331 9.79 -4.94 16.50
CA ALA A 331 9.42 -6.02 15.59
C ALA A 331 9.71 -7.43 16.15
N GLU A 332 10.75 -7.58 16.96
CA GLU A 332 11.09 -8.83 17.63
C GLU A 332 10.16 -9.06 18.82
N LEU A 333 9.95 -8.03 19.65
CA LEU A 333 9.02 -8.07 20.79
C LEU A 333 7.58 -8.41 20.39
N THR A 334 7.15 -7.97 19.19
CA THR A 334 5.79 -8.16 18.71
C THR A 334 5.63 -9.34 17.76
N GLU A 335 6.68 -10.09 17.43
CA GLU A 335 6.62 -11.11 16.39
C GLU A 335 5.58 -12.20 16.73
N CYS A 336 5.67 -12.81 17.90
CA CYS A 336 4.75 -13.87 18.31
C CYS A 336 3.30 -13.39 18.33
N LEU A 337 3.05 -12.17 18.82
CA LEU A 337 1.72 -11.56 18.82
C LEU A 337 1.24 -11.27 17.39
N THR A 338 2.13 -10.89 16.48
CA THR A 338 1.80 -10.61 15.08
C THR A 338 1.46 -11.91 14.33
N GLN A 339 2.11 -13.03 14.67
CA GLN A 339 1.78 -14.35 14.11
C GLN A 339 0.31 -14.73 14.36
N LEU A 340 -0.24 -14.42 15.54
CA LEU A 340 -1.67 -14.64 15.88
C LEU A 340 -2.64 -13.82 15.00
N THR A 341 -2.15 -12.83 14.25
CA THR A 341 -3.00 -11.99 13.38
C THR A 341 -3.06 -12.45 11.93
N ARG A 342 -2.24 -13.44 11.54
CA ARG A 342 -2.17 -14.00 10.18
C ARG A 342 -3.46 -14.74 9.81
N LYS A 343 -3.80 -14.74 8.51
CA LYS A 343 -4.94 -15.52 7.99
C LYS A 343 -4.61 -17.01 8.15
N ASN A 344 -5.61 -17.82 8.52
CA ASN A 344 -5.52 -19.28 8.69
C ASN A 344 -4.69 -19.78 9.89
N VAL A 345 -4.41 -18.93 10.90
CA VAL A 345 -3.80 -19.37 12.17
C VAL A 345 -4.88 -19.46 13.25
N PRO A 346 -5.08 -20.62 13.92
CA PRO A 346 -6.02 -20.73 15.03
C PRO A 346 -5.54 -19.87 16.22
N PHE A 347 -6.47 -19.18 16.88
CA PHE A 347 -6.12 -18.33 18.02
C PHE A 347 -5.83 -19.20 19.24
N GLN A 348 -4.55 -19.33 19.60
CA GLN A 348 -4.10 -20.02 20.81
C GLN A 348 -3.13 -19.12 21.59
N TRP A 349 -3.50 -18.77 22.82
CA TRP A 349 -2.67 -17.94 23.69
C TRP A 349 -1.75 -18.83 24.53
N THR A 350 -0.44 -18.74 24.29
CA THR A 350 0.58 -19.57 24.95
C THR A 350 1.39 -18.73 25.96
N PRO A 351 2.19 -19.35 26.84
CA PRO A 351 3.06 -18.62 27.77
C PRO A 351 4.04 -17.65 27.08
N THR A 352 4.53 -17.99 25.89
CA THR A 352 5.42 -17.13 25.11
C THR A 352 4.72 -15.84 24.64
N HIS A 353 3.44 -15.91 24.29
CA HIS A 353 2.62 -14.73 23.98
C HIS A 353 2.39 -13.87 25.23
N GLN A 354 2.16 -14.51 26.39
CA GLN A 354 1.99 -13.81 27.66
C GLN A 354 3.26 -13.06 28.09
N GLU A 355 4.42 -13.68 27.90
CA GLU A 355 5.71 -13.06 28.21
C GLU A 355 5.99 -11.86 27.30
N ALA A 356 5.80 -11.98 25.99
CA ALA A 356 5.96 -10.88 25.05
C ALA A 356 4.98 -9.72 25.31
N PHE A 357 3.73 -10.05 25.65
CA PHE A 357 2.72 -9.07 26.05
C PHE A 357 3.16 -8.28 27.30
N LYS A 358 3.66 -8.98 28.33
CA LYS A 358 4.13 -8.35 29.57
C LYS A 358 5.39 -7.50 29.34
N LYS A 359 6.37 -8.00 28.57
CA LYS A 359 7.56 -7.23 28.19
C LYS A 359 7.20 -5.91 27.52
N LEU A 360 6.24 -5.91 26.59
CA LEU A 360 5.75 -4.68 25.97
C LEU A 360 5.12 -3.72 26.97
N GLN A 361 4.31 -4.23 27.92
CA GLN A 361 3.74 -3.39 28.97
C GLN A 361 4.82 -2.77 29.87
N ASP A 362 5.84 -3.55 30.24
CA ASP A 362 6.96 -3.09 31.07
C ASP A 362 7.79 -2.01 30.36
N VAL A 363 8.00 -2.12 29.04
CA VAL A 363 8.64 -1.09 28.23
C VAL A 363 7.86 0.22 28.29
N PHE A 364 6.53 0.21 28.14
CA PHE A 364 5.72 1.42 28.28
C PHE A 364 5.65 1.95 29.72
N PHE A 365 5.74 1.07 30.71
CA PHE A 365 5.76 1.43 32.13
C PHE A 365 7.01 2.26 32.49
N THR A 366 8.16 1.93 31.90
CA THR A 366 9.42 2.67 32.10
C THR A 366 9.48 4.02 31.36
N LYS A 367 8.40 4.41 30.66
CA LYS A 367 8.25 5.68 29.93
C LYS A 367 9.36 5.89 28.89
N PRO A 368 9.32 5.15 27.76
CA PRO A 368 10.36 5.23 26.75
C PRO A 368 10.39 6.65 26.17
N PHE A 369 11.59 7.20 26.04
CA PHE A 369 11.79 8.53 25.47
C PHE A 369 12.92 8.52 24.45
N VAL A 370 12.83 9.44 23.51
CA VAL A 370 13.92 9.75 22.56
C VAL A 370 14.28 11.22 22.67
N ARG A 371 15.54 11.53 22.38
CA ARG A 371 16.04 12.90 22.26
C ARG A 371 15.82 13.39 20.82
N LEU A 372 15.72 14.70 20.63
CA LEU A 372 15.63 15.25 19.29
C LEU A 372 16.94 15.21 18.52
N PRO A 373 16.86 15.10 17.17
CA PRO A 373 18.01 15.27 16.32
C PRO A 373 18.54 16.71 16.47
N ASP A 374 19.83 16.81 16.74
CA ASP A 374 20.59 18.05 16.61
C ASP A 374 21.24 18.05 15.23
N TRP A 375 20.84 18.97 14.35
CA TRP A 375 21.27 18.93 12.95
C TRP A 375 22.73 19.33 12.76
N ASP A 376 23.35 19.95 13.77
CA ASP A 376 24.73 20.41 13.73
C ASP A 376 25.73 19.35 14.20
N LYS A 377 25.24 18.20 14.70
CA LYS A 377 26.07 17.10 15.21
C LYS A 377 25.97 15.85 14.34
N PRO A 378 27.05 15.08 14.19
CA PRO A 378 27.04 13.86 13.39
C PRO A 378 26.13 12.79 14.02
N PHE A 379 25.46 12.01 13.17
CA PHE A 379 24.66 10.87 13.60
C PHE A 379 25.52 9.60 13.73
N VAL A 380 25.08 8.70 14.60
CA VAL A 380 25.64 7.37 14.77
C VAL A 380 24.52 6.35 14.60
N LEU A 381 24.63 5.47 13.61
CA LEU A 381 23.65 4.44 13.33
C LEU A 381 24.16 3.11 13.85
N ASN A 382 23.54 2.57 14.89
CA ASN A 382 23.83 1.22 15.37
C ASN A 382 22.86 0.23 14.73
N THR A 383 23.38 -0.83 14.11
CA THR A 383 22.56 -1.83 13.41
C THR A 383 22.83 -3.22 13.94
N ASP A 384 21.76 -3.97 14.13
CA ASP A 384 21.81 -5.35 14.59
C ASP A 384 20.86 -6.23 13.77
N ALA A 385 21.23 -7.50 13.62
CA ALA A 385 20.54 -8.46 12.80
C ALA A 385 20.47 -9.82 13.51
N SER A 386 19.25 -10.21 13.89
CA SER A 386 18.97 -11.56 14.39
C SER A 386 18.35 -12.43 13.29
N GLY A 387 18.32 -13.75 13.51
CA GLY A 387 17.65 -14.68 12.57
C GLY A 387 16.15 -14.44 12.41
N GLN A 388 15.54 -13.57 13.22
CA GLN A 388 14.10 -13.28 13.23
C GLN A 388 13.76 -11.87 12.77
N ALA A 389 14.56 -10.88 13.17
CA ALA A 389 14.33 -9.47 12.90
C ALA A 389 15.64 -8.70 12.69
N ILE A 390 15.54 -7.54 12.06
CA ILE A 390 16.63 -6.56 11.99
C ILE A 390 16.23 -5.31 12.75
N SER A 391 17.22 -4.64 13.34
CA SER A 391 17.03 -3.40 14.07
C SER A 391 18.08 -2.35 13.70
N GLY A 392 17.68 -1.09 13.83
CA GLY A 392 18.53 0.07 13.62
C GLY A 392 18.20 1.13 14.66
N ILE A 393 19.20 1.58 15.39
CA ILE A 393 19.09 2.63 16.40
C ILE A 393 19.84 3.84 15.89
N LEU A 394 19.11 4.92 15.61
CA LEU A 394 19.71 6.20 15.31
C LEU A 394 20.09 6.87 16.63
N LEU A 395 21.39 7.09 16.83
CA LEU A 395 22.01 7.65 18.02
C LEU A 395 22.66 8.99 17.67
N GLN A 396 22.86 9.81 18.70
CA GLN A 396 23.65 11.02 18.59
C GLN A 396 24.37 11.30 19.90
N GLU A 397 25.59 11.81 19.81
CA GLU A 397 26.40 12.14 20.98
C GLU A 397 25.98 13.48 21.58
N HIS A 398 25.58 13.45 22.85
CA HIS A 398 25.30 14.63 23.65
C HIS A 398 25.95 14.46 25.02
N GLU A 399 26.67 15.49 25.48
CA GLU A 399 27.33 15.47 26.80
C GLU A 399 28.26 14.25 27.00
N GLY A 400 28.94 13.82 25.92
CA GLY A 400 29.85 12.67 25.92
C GLY A 400 29.16 11.29 26.01
N LYS A 401 27.84 11.23 25.83
CA LYS A 401 27.05 9.98 25.83
C LYS A 401 26.20 9.86 24.56
N LEU A 402 26.02 8.62 24.08
CA LEU A 402 25.15 8.34 22.95
C LEU A 402 23.69 8.26 23.41
N HIS A 403 22.85 9.13 22.85
CA HIS A 403 21.42 9.17 23.11
C HIS A 403 20.61 8.70 21.90
N PRO A 404 19.53 7.93 22.09
CA PRO A 404 18.65 7.49 21.01
C PRO A 404 17.78 8.63 20.50
N ILE A 405 17.80 8.81 19.18
CA ILE A 405 16.97 9.75 18.42
C ILE A 405 15.74 9.03 17.85
N SER A 406 15.94 7.84 17.31
CA SER A 406 14.85 7.06 16.72
C SER A 406 15.20 5.58 16.61
N TYR A 407 14.19 4.73 16.75
CA TYR A 407 14.33 3.29 16.58
C TYR A 407 13.64 2.80 15.30
N TYR A 408 14.32 1.90 14.60
CA TYR A 408 13.81 1.15 13.47
C TYR A 408 13.93 -0.35 13.76
N SER A 409 12.89 -1.09 13.40
CA SER A 409 12.92 -2.55 13.45
C SER A 409 11.99 -3.13 12.40
N LYS A 410 12.36 -4.28 11.85
CA LYS A 410 11.57 -5.00 10.85
C LYS A 410 11.72 -6.51 11.04
N THR A 411 10.61 -7.22 11.12
CA THR A 411 10.59 -8.68 11.10
C THR A 411 11.02 -9.19 9.73
N LEU A 412 11.86 -10.22 9.70
CA LEU A 412 12.32 -10.84 8.46
C LEU A 412 11.22 -11.72 7.86
N SER A 413 11.01 -11.58 6.56
CA SER A 413 10.20 -12.53 5.78
C SER A 413 10.86 -13.90 5.72
N ASN A 414 10.09 -14.93 5.36
CA ASN A 414 10.61 -16.31 5.30
C ASN A 414 11.88 -16.43 4.45
N SER A 415 11.94 -15.74 3.31
CA SER A 415 13.12 -15.73 2.44
C SER A 415 14.31 -14.96 3.04
N GLU A 416 14.04 -13.86 3.76
CA GLU A 416 15.09 -13.04 4.38
C GLU A 416 15.74 -13.74 5.58
N ARG A 417 15.01 -14.61 6.30
CA ARG A 417 15.54 -15.43 7.41
C ARG A 417 16.63 -16.41 6.96
N ASN A 418 16.60 -16.81 5.69
CA ASN A 418 17.58 -17.72 5.11
C ASN A 418 18.82 -16.99 4.58
N TYR A 419 18.95 -15.68 4.79
CA TYR A 419 20.15 -14.95 4.38
C TYR A 419 21.35 -15.34 5.25
N PRO A 420 22.53 -15.58 4.64
CA PRO A 420 23.77 -15.76 5.40
C PRO A 420 24.04 -14.55 6.30
N ALA A 421 24.66 -14.77 7.46
CA ALA A 421 24.85 -13.73 8.49
C ALA A 421 25.44 -12.41 7.95
N ILE A 422 26.44 -12.47 7.07
CA ILE A 422 27.05 -11.27 6.45
C ILE A 422 26.03 -10.53 5.57
N LYS A 423 25.26 -11.25 4.76
CA LYS A 423 24.21 -10.67 3.90
C LYS A 423 23.09 -10.08 4.75
N LEU A 424 22.75 -10.72 5.87
CA LEU A 424 21.73 -10.27 6.78
C LEU A 424 22.15 -8.99 7.53
N GLY A 425 23.41 -8.91 7.98
CA GLY A 425 23.98 -7.70 8.56
C GLY A 425 24.03 -6.55 7.56
N LEU A 426 24.44 -6.78 6.31
CA LEU A 426 24.37 -5.77 5.26
C LEU A 426 22.93 -5.33 4.96
N PHE A 427 21.98 -6.27 5.01
CA PHE A 427 20.56 -5.97 4.84
C PHE A 427 20.01 -5.09 5.97
N ALA A 428 20.44 -5.33 7.22
CA ALA A 428 20.11 -4.49 8.37
C ALA A 428 20.63 -3.06 8.18
N ILE A 429 21.87 -2.90 7.71
CA ILE A 429 22.45 -1.59 7.36
C ILE A 429 21.60 -0.90 6.30
N TYR A 430 21.39 -1.54 5.15
CA TYR A 430 20.62 -0.98 4.04
C TYR A 430 19.22 -0.53 4.46
N LYS A 431 18.49 -1.39 5.19
CA LYS A 431 17.13 -1.07 5.62
C LYS A 431 17.08 0.03 6.68
N SER A 432 18.06 0.08 7.58
CA SER A 432 18.15 1.14 8.59
C SER A 432 18.49 2.48 7.96
N VAL A 433 19.46 2.53 7.04
CA VAL A 433 19.78 3.75 6.28
C VAL A 433 18.59 4.21 5.44
N HIS A 434 17.87 3.28 4.80
CA HIS A 434 16.64 3.63 4.07
C HIS A 434 15.55 4.17 4.99
N ALA A 435 15.37 3.60 6.19
CA ALA A 435 14.39 4.09 7.16
C ALA A 435 14.73 5.49 7.69
N PHE A 436 16.02 5.77 7.90
CA PHE A 436 16.53 7.04 8.39
C PHE A 436 17.04 7.97 7.29
N LYS A 437 16.64 7.76 6.02
CA LYS A 437 17.08 8.57 4.87
C LYS A 437 16.95 10.06 5.14
N THR A 438 15.83 10.50 5.72
CA THR A 438 15.56 11.92 6.01
C THR A 438 16.52 12.53 7.03
N TYR A 439 17.20 11.72 7.84
CA TYR A 439 18.19 12.16 8.83
C TYR A 439 19.62 12.08 8.28
N LEU A 440 19.90 11.05 7.47
CA LEU A 440 21.27 10.68 7.06
C LEU A 440 21.68 11.22 5.69
N TYR A 441 20.72 11.70 4.89
CA TYR A 441 21.02 12.21 3.55
C TYR A 441 21.81 13.52 3.63
N ASN A 442 22.90 13.64 2.85
CA ASN A 442 23.85 14.76 2.88
C ASN A 442 24.52 15.04 4.24
N THR A 443 24.58 14.05 5.14
CA THR A 443 25.33 14.16 6.41
C THR A 443 26.43 13.10 6.46
N ASN A 444 27.50 13.41 7.20
CA ASN A 444 28.52 12.43 7.55
C ASN A 444 28.11 11.71 8.84
N PHE A 445 28.00 10.39 8.78
CA PHE A 445 27.59 9.59 9.94
C PHE A 445 28.43 8.32 10.10
N LYS A 446 28.39 7.74 11.29
CA LYS A 446 29.07 6.47 11.60
C LYS A 446 28.07 5.34 11.67
N ILE A 447 28.43 4.16 11.16
CA ILE A 447 27.66 2.93 11.32
C ILE A 447 28.39 2.01 12.28
N LEU A 448 27.72 1.57 13.33
CA LEU A 448 28.20 0.61 14.30
C LEU A 448 27.57 -0.75 14.00
N THR A 449 28.39 -1.78 13.82
CA THR A 449 27.95 -3.16 13.55
C THR A 449 28.79 -4.16 14.35
N ASP A 450 28.18 -5.27 14.72
CA ASP A 450 28.82 -6.41 15.37
C ASP A 450 29.61 -7.32 14.41
N SER A 451 29.51 -7.07 13.10
CA SER A 451 30.09 -7.92 12.07
C SER A 451 31.37 -7.32 11.46
N LYS A 452 32.54 -7.83 11.85
CA LYS A 452 33.85 -7.41 11.30
C LYS A 452 33.94 -7.45 9.76
N PRO A 453 33.38 -8.46 9.05
CA PRO A 453 33.42 -8.48 7.59
C PRO A 453 32.75 -7.27 6.92
N LEU A 454 31.76 -6.65 7.57
CA LEU A 454 31.04 -5.49 7.03
C LEU A 454 31.88 -4.20 7.06
N LEU A 455 33.05 -4.19 7.71
CA LEU A 455 34.02 -3.09 7.60
C LEU A 455 34.58 -2.96 6.17
N HIS A 456 34.62 -4.07 5.43
CA HIS A 456 35.13 -4.14 4.07
C HIS A 456 34.01 -4.30 3.04
N TYR A 457 32.79 -3.82 3.33
CA TYR A 457 31.62 -3.98 2.45
C TYR A 457 31.84 -3.45 1.02
N LYS A 458 32.72 -2.46 0.83
CA LYS A 458 33.11 -1.92 -0.50
C LYS A 458 34.01 -2.85 -1.32
N LYS A 459 34.66 -3.82 -0.69
CA LYS A 459 35.59 -4.78 -1.31
C LYS A 459 34.95 -6.14 -1.59
N ILE A 460 33.62 -6.26 -1.43
CA ILE A 460 32.89 -7.50 -1.76
C ILE A 460 33.06 -7.76 -3.25
N ALA A 461 33.87 -8.75 -3.61
CA ALA A 461 34.07 -9.19 -4.98
C ALA A 461 32.81 -9.93 -5.48
N SER A 462 32.34 -9.60 -6.68
CA SER A 462 31.18 -10.23 -7.33
C SER A 462 29.89 -10.27 -6.48
N PRO A 463 29.37 -9.11 -6.00
CA PRO A 463 28.11 -9.08 -5.26
C PRO A 463 26.94 -9.57 -6.12
N THR A 464 26.05 -10.38 -5.54
CA THR A 464 24.77 -10.77 -6.19
C THR A 464 23.94 -9.52 -6.55
N ASP A 465 23.11 -9.56 -7.59
CA ASP A 465 22.32 -8.42 -8.08
C ASP A 465 21.54 -7.66 -6.98
N ILE A 466 20.99 -8.39 -6.00
CA ILE A 466 20.28 -7.80 -4.86
C ILE A 466 21.22 -7.00 -3.95
N VAL A 467 22.41 -7.54 -3.67
CA VAL A 467 23.44 -6.87 -2.86
C VAL A 467 24.01 -5.67 -3.62
N SER A 468 24.24 -5.80 -4.93
CA SER A 468 24.68 -4.70 -5.79
C SER A 468 23.72 -3.51 -5.74
N ARG A 469 22.40 -3.77 -5.76
CA ARG A 469 21.39 -2.73 -5.58
C ARG A 469 21.44 -2.04 -4.23
N TRP A 470 21.70 -2.79 -3.15
CA TRP A 470 21.83 -2.21 -1.81
C TRP A 470 23.09 -1.35 -1.70
N LEU A 471 24.21 -1.84 -2.24
CA LEU A 471 25.48 -1.12 -2.29
C LEU A 471 25.37 0.16 -3.12
N LEU A 472 24.68 0.12 -4.27
CA LEU A 472 24.41 1.29 -5.08
C LEU A 472 23.59 2.34 -4.31
N TYR A 473 22.53 1.93 -3.62
CA TYR A 473 21.76 2.85 -2.77
C TYR A 473 22.60 3.42 -1.62
N LEU A 474 23.39 2.59 -0.95
CA LEU A 474 24.29 3.03 0.13
C LEU A 474 25.39 3.98 -0.36
N SER A 475 25.78 3.91 -1.65
CA SER A 475 26.77 4.80 -2.24
C SER A 475 26.30 6.26 -2.36
N GLU A 476 24.99 6.52 -2.27
CA GLU A 476 24.44 7.88 -2.19
C GLU A 476 24.76 8.57 -0.85
N PHE A 477 25.26 7.83 0.15
CA PHE A 477 25.47 8.30 1.52
C PHE A 477 26.96 8.34 1.90
N GLN A 478 27.34 9.30 2.75
CA GLN A 478 28.70 9.44 3.26
C GLN A 478 28.79 8.89 4.69
N PHE A 479 29.36 7.67 4.84
CA PHE A 479 29.51 7.05 6.16
C PHE A 479 30.76 6.21 6.32
N THR A 480 31.21 6.06 7.57
CA THR A 480 32.24 5.11 7.99
C THR A 480 31.60 3.95 8.74
N CYS A 481 32.12 2.73 8.56
CA CYS A 481 31.66 1.54 9.27
C CYS A 481 32.69 1.19 10.34
N GLU A 482 32.28 1.08 11.59
CA GLU A 482 33.10 0.75 12.75
C GLU A 482 32.53 -0.52 13.43
N HIS A 483 33.42 -1.41 13.88
CA HIS A 483 33.03 -2.66 14.52
C HIS A 483 32.98 -2.47 16.03
N ILE A 484 31.87 -2.86 16.65
CA ILE A 484 31.74 -2.94 18.11
C ILE A 484 31.56 -4.42 18.50
N PRO A 485 32.37 -4.96 19.42
CA PRO A 485 32.16 -6.30 19.94
C PRO A 485 30.73 -6.50 20.42
N GLY A 486 30.08 -7.61 20.09
CA GLY A 486 28.67 -7.85 20.48
C GLY A 486 28.40 -7.70 22.00
N LYS A 487 29.41 -7.99 22.85
CA LYS A 487 29.35 -7.77 24.31
C LYS A 487 29.35 -6.29 24.73
N GLU A 488 29.95 -5.42 23.93
CA GLU A 488 30.00 -3.96 24.12
C GLU A 488 28.89 -3.24 23.37
N ASN A 489 28.20 -3.92 22.44
CA ASN A 489 26.97 -3.47 21.79
C ASN A 489 25.76 -3.53 22.76
N THR A 490 25.99 -3.04 23.98
CA THR A 490 24.99 -2.99 25.04
C THR A 490 23.80 -2.16 24.61
N LEU A 491 23.89 -1.07 23.86
CA LEU A 491 22.65 -0.35 23.48
C LEU A 491 21.67 -1.16 22.60
N ALA A 492 22.15 -2.16 21.84
CA ALA A 492 21.31 -3.13 21.12
C ALA A 492 20.91 -4.34 22.01
N ASP A 493 21.81 -4.81 22.90
CA ASP A 493 21.61 -6.01 23.74
C ASP A 493 21.03 -5.71 25.16
N PHE A 494 21.10 -4.47 25.65
CA PHE A 494 20.75 -4.03 27.03
C PHE A 494 19.24 -3.91 27.22
N PHE A 495 18.47 -3.82 26.14
CA PHE A 495 17.01 -3.97 26.19
C PHE A 495 16.55 -5.41 25.90
N SER A 496 17.44 -6.29 25.40
CA SER A 496 17.16 -7.74 25.23
C SER A 496 17.31 -8.48 26.57
N ARG A 497 18.19 -8.00 27.45
CA ARG A 497 18.44 -8.51 28.81
C ARG A 497 17.98 -7.51 29.87
N PHE A 498 16.68 -7.38 30.08
CA PHE A 498 16.18 -6.74 31.30
C PHE A 498 16.34 -7.72 32.47
N PRO A 499 17.23 -7.47 33.46
CA PRO A 499 17.18 -8.18 34.71
C PRO A 499 15.86 -7.82 35.41
N VAL A 500 15.00 -8.83 35.57
CA VAL A 500 13.84 -8.74 36.46
C VAL A 500 14.37 -8.76 37.90
N ASN A 501 14.91 -7.64 38.38
CA ASN A 501 15.13 -7.46 39.80
C ASN A 501 13.83 -6.97 40.44
N ARG A 502 12.87 -7.89 40.57
CA ARG A 502 12.04 -7.89 41.78
C ARG A 502 12.92 -8.48 42.86
N THR A 503 13.44 -7.60 43.70
CA THR A 503 14.08 -7.87 44.99
C THR A 503 13.79 -9.26 45.55
N GLU A 504 14.80 -10.15 45.56
CA GLU A 504 15.13 -11.01 46.71
C GLU A 504 16.64 -11.26 46.73
N ILE A 505 17.17 -11.33 47.95
CA ILE A 505 18.58 -11.24 48.34
C ILE A 505 19.20 -12.64 48.37
N SER A 506 20.47 -12.73 47.95
CA SER A 506 21.59 -13.49 48.56
C SER A 506 22.39 -14.45 47.66
N ASN A 507 23.70 -14.24 47.81
CA ASN A 507 24.85 -15.14 47.69
C ASN A 507 25.54 -15.35 46.33
N THR A 508 26.82 -14.98 46.38
CA THR A 508 27.91 -15.02 45.39
C THR A 508 28.61 -16.39 45.39
N PRO A 509 29.78 -16.57 44.72
CA PRO A 509 29.95 -17.20 43.41
C PRO A 509 30.82 -18.49 43.50
N GLN A 510 30.93 -19.30 42.43
CA GLN A 510 32.10 -20.17 42.21
C GLN A 510 32.16 -20.84 40.82
N ASP A 511 33.23 -20.52 40.10
CA ASP A 511 34.19 -21.35 39.36
C ASP A 511 33.79 -22.45 38.35
N GLU A 512 34.39 -22.27 37.17
CA GLU A 512 35.07 -23.25 36.31
C GLU A 512 34.32 -24.45 35.71
N LYS A 513 34.30 -24.50 34.38
CA LYS A 513 35.15 -25.45 33.62
C LYS A 513 35.09 -25.23 32.11
N GLU A 514 36.27 -25.10 31.52
CA GLU A 514 36.54 -25.41 30.11
C GLU A 514 36.14 -26.85 29.79
N LEU A 515 35.59 -27.10 28.60
CA LEU A 515 35.72 -28.39 27.93
C LEU A 515 35.61 -28.26 26.40
N ILE A 516 36.78 -28.07 25.79
CA ILE A 516 37.36 -28.80 24.64
C ILE A 516 36.39 -29.42 23.60
N LEU A 517 36.60 -29.00 22.36
CA LEU A 517 36.08 -29.56 21.10
C LEU A 517 36.33 -31.07 20.93
N PRO A 518 35.41 -31.79 20.27
CA PRO A 518 35.76 -32.86 19.35
C PRO A 518 35.60 -32.39 17.90
N VAL A 519 36.71 -32.44 17.17
CA VAL A 519 36.74 -32.48 15.71
C VAL A 519 36.02 -33.74 15.27
N VAL A 520 35.02 -33.59 14.40
CA VAL A 520 34.59 -34.65 13.49
C VAL A 520 34.68 -34.08 12.08
N GLU A 521 35.80 -34.37 11.42
CA GLU A 521 35.84 -34.39 9.97
C GLU A 521 34.96 -35.54 9.48
N THR A 522 33.98 -35.24 8.64
CA THR A 522 33.58 -36.16 7.57
C THR A 522 32.90 -35.39 6.45
N HIS A 523 33.38 -35.70 5.26
CA HIS A 523 33.12 -35.08 3.97
C HIS A 523 31.70 -35.31 3.42
N CYS A 524 31.30 -34.37 2.55
CA CYS A 524 30.36 -34.49 1.42
C CYS A 524 28.86 -34.73 1.71
N ASN A 525 28.04 -33.69 1.47
CA ASN A 525 27.27 -33.59 0.23
C ASN A 525 26.55 -32.23 0.13
N THR A 526 27.08 -31.40 -0.77
CA THR A 526 26.43 -30.23 -1.36
C THR A 526 25.03 -30.59 -1.87
N ILE A 527 24.01 -30.01 -1.23
CA ILE A 527 22.71 -29.77 -1.88
C ILE A 527 22.48 -28.26 -1.82
N ASN A 528 22.95 -27.61 -2.89
CA ASN A 528 22.56 -26.25 -3.23
C ASN A 528 21.05 -26.23 -3.48
N ALA A 529 20.28 -25.72 -2.53
CA ALA A 529 18.88 -25.35 -2.72
C ALA A 529 18.74 -23.81 -2.70
N ILE A 530 19.38 -23.21 -3.72
CA ILE A 530 18.76 -22.27 -4.66
C ILE A 530 18.26 -20.92 -4.09
N SER A 531 19.12 -19.92 -4.29
CA SER A 531 18.74 -18.69 -4.97
C SER A 531 18.50 -18.97 -6.47
N ASP A 532 17.26 -19.01 -6.95
CA ASP A 532 16.94 -18.93 -8.38
C ASP A 532 15.78 -17.97 -8.56
N THR A 533 16.12 -16.71 -8.78
CA THR A 533 15.23 -15.76 -9.49
C THR A 533 15.94 -15.21 -10.72
N SER A 534 16.93 -15.94 -11.26
CA SER A 534 17.29 -15.82 -12.67
C SER A 534 16.28 -16.66 -13.46
N LEU A 535 15.36 -15.99 -14.17
CA LEU A 535 14.43 -16.64 -15.10
C LEU A 535 15.15 -17.23 -16.33
N GLU A 536 16.46 -16.99 -16.45
CA GLU A 536 17.33 -17.50 -17.49
C GLU A 536 18.39 -18.44 -16.90
N ILE A 537 18.66 -19.53 -17.60
CA ILE A 537 19.82 -20.39 -17.34
C ILE A 537 20.98 -19.79 -18.13
N SER A 538 22.04 -19.36 -17.44
CA SER A 538 23.18 -18.71 -18.08
C SER A 538 23.88 -19.62 -19.10
N THR A 539 24.45 -19.06 -20.16
CA THR A 539 25.26 -19.78 -21.16
C THR A 539 26.36 -20.62 -20.50
N SER A 540 27.02 -20.08 -19.46
CA SER A 540 28.02 -20.82 -18.68
C SER A 540 27.46 -22.02 -17.94
N THR A 541 26.21 -21.94 -17.45
CA THR A 541 25.53 -23.06 -16.79
C THR A 541 25.15 -24.13 -17.80
N TRP A 542 24.65 -23.74 -18.98
CA TRP A 542 24.35 -24.68 -20.07
C TRP A 542 25.58 -25.48 -20.48
N LEU A 543 26.71 -24.79 -20.72
CA LEU A 543 27.96 -25.42 -21.14
C LEU A 543 28.49 -26.41 -20.11
N LYS A 544 28.50 -26.01 -18.83
CA LYS A 544 28.97 -26.86 -17.74
C LYS A 544 28.12 -28.12 -17.60
N GLU A 545 26.80 -27.95 -17.48
CA GLU A 545 25.89 -29.05 -17.22
C GLU A 545 25.74 -30.00 -18.43
N GLN A 546 25.90 -29.50 -19.68
CA GLN A 546 25.98 -30.35 -20.88
C GLN A 546 27.31 -31.11 -20.99
N ALA A 547 28.40 -30.62 -20.40
CA ALA A 547 29.67 -31.33 -20.36
C ALA A 547 29.67 -32.42 -19.27
N ASP A 548 29.01 -32.16 -18.15
CA ASP A 548 28.93 -33.07 -16.99
C ASP A 548 27.91 -34.22 -17.20
N ASP A 549 26.89 -34.04 -18.05
CA ASP A 549 25.86 -35.04 -18.34
C ASP A 549 26.31 -36.07 -19.40
N THR A 550 26.16 -37.36 -19.09
CA THR A 550 26.71 -38.46 -19.90
C THR A 550 26.13 -38.52 -21.31
N GLN A 551 24.83 -38.29 -21.47
CA GLN A 551 24.15 -38.37 -22.78
C GLN A 551 24.52 -37.19 -23.68
N THR A 552 24.57 -35.99 -23.12
CA THR A 552 24.92 -34.78 -23.87
C THR A 552 26.42 -34.73 -24.20
N ASN A 553 27.30 -35.16 -23.29
CA ASN A 553 28.73 -35.25 -23.54
C ASN A 553 29.08 -36.30 -24.61
N GLU A 554 28.44 -37.48 -24.61
CA GLU A 554 28.60 -38.47 -25.69
C GLU A 554 28.29 -37.87 -27.08
N ILE A 555 27.19 -37.11 -27.20
CA ILE A 555 26.82 -36.43 -28.45
C ILE A 555 27.87 -35.36 -28.82
N ILE A 556 28.36 -34.58 -27.85
CA ILE A 556 29.38 -33.56 -28.07
C ILE A 556 30.70 -34.18 -28.56
N GLN A 557 31.13 -35.32 -28.00
CA GLN A 557 32.35 -36.02 -28.42
C GLN A 557 32.21 -36.63 -29.81
N LEU A 558 31.04 -37.17 -30.15
CA LEU A 558 30.75 -37.70 -31.49
C LEU A 558 30.72 -36.60 -32.55
N LEU A 559 30.22 -35.39 -32.23
CA LEU A 559 30.21 -34.25 -33.16
C LEU A 559 31.60 -33.65 -33.41
N LYS A 560 32.52 -33.76 -32.43
CA LYS A 560 33.91 -33.30 -32.54
C LYS A 560 34.80 -34.25 -33.35
N ASN A 561 34.43 -35.53 -33.50
CA ASN A 561 35.19 -36.52 -34.26
C ASN A 561 34.71 -36.61 -35.73
N PRO A 562 35.55 -36.26 -36.73
CA PRO A 562 35.14 -36.22 -38.14
C PRO A 562 34.71 -37.57 -38.72
N SER A 563 35.26 -38.67 -38.20
CA SER A 563 35.11 -40.03 -38.77
C SER A 563 33.75 -40.70 -38.48
N LEU A 564 32.89 -40.12 -37.63
CA LEU A 564 31.66 -40.72 -37.12
C LEU A 564 30.40 -39.89 -37.41
N LYS A 565 30.51 -38.83 -38.23
CA LYS A 565 29.43 -37.87 -38.52
C LYS A 565 28.18 -38.47 -39.21
N ASP A 566 28.29 -39.66 -39.79
CA ASP A 566 27.19 -40.32 -40.53
C ASP A 566 26.39 -41.36 -39.71
N SER A 567 26.56 -41.42 -38.38
CA SER A 567 25.70 -42.29 -37.57
C SER A 567 24.26 -41.74 -37.48
N ASN A 568 23.25 -42.61 -37.68
CA ASN A 568 21.83 -42.21 -37.59
C ASN A 568 21.45 -41.57 -36.23
N ASN A 569 22.26 -41.76 -35.18
CA ASN A 569 21.99 -41.30 -33.83
C ASN A 569 22.33 -39.82 -33.57
N ILE A 570 23.14 -39.16 -34.40
CA ILE A 570 23.53 -37.75 -34.24
C ILE A 570 22.87 -36.81 -35.26
N ARG A 571 21.99 -37.34 -36.12
CA ARG A 571 21.31 -36.56 -37.15
C ARG A 571 20.44 -35.47 -36.54
N GLY A 572 20.73 -34.21 -36.89
CA GLY A 572 20.03 -33.03 -36.40
C GLY A 572 20.70 -32.35 -35.20
N PHE A 573 21.70 -32.95 -34.57
CA PHE A 573 22.47 -32.29 -33.50
C PHE A 573 23.64 -31.49 -34.07
N TYR A 574 23.90 -30.32 -33.50
CA TYR A 574 25.08 -29.51 -33.82
C TYR A 574 25.45 -28.64 -32.63
N ILE A 575 26.69 -28.13 -32.63
CA ILE A 575 27.16 -27.18 -31.63
C ILE A 575 27.03 -25.79 -32.24
N ASP A 576 26.33 -24.89 -31.55
CA ASP A 576 26.18 -23.51 -32.01
C ASP A 576 27.55 -22.82 -32.07
N PRO A 577 27.97 -22.25 -33.22
CA PRO A 577 29.28 -21.63 -33.36
C PRO A 577 29.49 -20.42 -32.44
N THR A 578 28.42 -19.73 -32.01
CA THR A 578 28.51 -18.52 -31.18
C THR A 578 28.50 -18.79 -29.68
N THR A 579 27.57 -19.61 -29.21
CA THR A 579 27.37 -19.89 -27.79
C THR A 579 28.07 -21.17 -27.33
N HIS A 580 28.54 -21.99 -28.26
CA HIS A 580 29.09 -23.33 -28.04
C HIS A 580 28.13 -24.33 -27.36
N ILE A 581 26.85 -23.99 -27.26
CA ILE A 581 25.81 -24.84 -26.68
C ILE A 581 25.43 -25.95 -27.67
N LEU A 582 25.14 -27.15 -27.16
CA LEU A 582 24.60 -28.24 -27.96
C LEU A 582 23.13 -27.96 -28.32
N MET A 583 22.85 -27.95 -29.62
CA MET A 583 21.55 -27.67 -30.23
C MET A 583 21.03 -28.86 -31.03
N PHE A 584 19.71 -28.91 -31.23
CA PHE A 584 19.01 -29.88 -32.07
C PHE A 584 18.10 -29.17 -33.08
N LYS A 585 18.31 -29.45 -34.37
CA LYS A 585 17.53 -28.93 -35.49
C LYS A 585 16.38 -29.88 -35.82
N SER A 586 15.15 -29.45 -35.52
CA SER A 586 13.96 -30.26 -35.75
C SER A 586 13.42 -30.13 -37.17
N HIS A 587 13.44 -31.21 -37.95
CA HIS A 587 12.84 -31.24 -39.29
C HIS A 587 11.29 -31.18 -39.29
N ARG A 588 10.63 -31.41 -38.15
CA ARG A 588 9.16 -31.42 -38.05
C ARG A 588 8.56 -30.04 -37.73
N LYS A 589 9.36 -29.08 -37.26
CA LYS A 589 8.90 -27.76 -36.80
C LYS A 589 9.62 -26.63 -37.53
N SER A 590 9.43 -26.50 -38.84
CA SER A 590 9.99 -25.39 -39.64
C SER A 590 11.50 -25.15 -39.42
N GLN A 591 12.28 -26.22 -39.21
CA GLN A 591 13.71 -26.16 -38.88
C GLN A 591 14.07 -25.41 -37.58
N ALA A 592 13.19 -25.44 -36.56
CA ALA A 592 13.48 -24.84 -35.26
C ALA A 592 14.75 -25.43 -34.62
N GLU A 593 15.57 -24.53 -34.08
CA GLU A 593 16.82 -24.81 -33.37
C GLU A 593 16.50 -24.87 -31.87
N LEU A 594 16.72 -26.03 -31.25
CA LEU A 594 16.31 -26.32 -29.87
C LEU A 594 17.52 -26.58 -29.00
N ILE A 595 17.56 -26.01 -27.80
CA ILE A 595 18.62 -26.28 -26.81
C ILE A 595 18.46 -27.71 -26.29
N VAL A 596 19.52 -28.50 -26.34
CA VAL A 596 19.50 -29.86 -25.77
C VAL A 596 19.67 -29.77 -24.25
N VAL A 597 18.68 -30.23 -23.48
CA VAL A 597 18.68 -30.01 -22.02
C VAL A 597 19.27 -31.21 -21.28
N PRO A 598 20.37 -31.04 -20.51
CA PRO A 598 20.95 -32.10 -19.69
C PRO A 598 20.01 -32.45 -18.53
N LYS A 599 20.13 -33.66 -17.98
CA LYS A 599 19.16 -34.19 -17.01
C LYS A 599 19.00 -33.32 -15.75
N SER A 600 20.09 -32.68 -15.30
CA SER A 600 20.09 -31.78 -14.14
C SER A 600 19.23 -30.52 -14.34
N LEU A 601 19.09 -30.04 -15.58
CA LEU A 601 18.40 -28.78 -15.90
C LEU A 601 16.95 -28.96 -16.38
N GLN A 602 16.51 -30.19 -16.65
CA GLN A 602 15.15 -30.48 -17.15
C GLN A 602 14.06 -29.95 -16.23
N HIS A 603 14.17 -30.14 -14.91
CA HIS A 603 13.18 -29.64 -13.96
C HIS A 603 13.14 -28.10 -13.93
N LYS A 604 14.31 -27.44 -13.98
CA LYS A 604 14.40 -25.97 -14.00
C LYS A 604 13.82 -25.39 -15.29
N ALA A 605 14.10 -26.00 -16.43
CA ALA A 605 13.52 -25.63 -17.72
C ALA A 605 11.99 -25.76 -17.72
N LEU A 606 11.45 -26.84 -17.11
CA LEU A 606 10.01 -27.04 -16.93
C LEU A 606 9.38 -26.00 -16.01
N ASP A 607 10.01 -25.67 -14.87
CA ASP A 607 9.49 -24.67 -13.92
C ASP A 607 9.45 -23.25 -14.53
N ILE A 608 10.48 -22.86 -15.30
CA ILE A 608 10.50 -21.60 -16.04
C ILE A 608 9.34 -21.56 -17.05
N CYS A 609 9.17 -22.62 -17.84
CA CYS A 609 8.12 -22.69 -18.87
C CYS A 609 6.70 -22.80 -18.28
N HIS A 610 6.58 -23.23 -17.03
CA HIS A 610 5.31 -23.43 -16.33
C HIS A 610 4.90 -22.23 -15.45
N ILE A 611 5.65 -21.12 -15.47
CA ILE A 611 5.46 -19.97 -14.58
C ILE A 611 4.03 -19.39 -14.57
N SER A 612 3.31 -19.45 -15.68
CA SER A 612 1.94 -18.93 -15.82
C SER A 612 0.84 -19.97 -15.56
N HIS A 613 1.18 -21.22 -15.25
CA HIS A 613 0.23 -22.30 -14.94
C HIS A 613 -0.84 -22.49 -16.03
N THR A 614 -0.44 -22.37 -17.29
CA THR A 614 -1.34 -22.32 -18.46
C THR A 614 -1.90 -23.67 -18.90
N GLY A 615 -1.70 -24.73 -18.11
CA GLY A 615 -2.08 -26.10 -18.43
C GLY A 615 -1.07 -26.85 -19.31
N LEU A 616 -1.31 -28.15 -19.50
CA LEU A 616 -0.37 -29.07 -20.15
C LEU A 616 -0.03 -28.68 -21.57
N ASP A 617 -1.04 -28.51 -22.44
CA ASP A 617 -0.81 -28.28 -23.87
C ASP A 617 0.02 -27.03 -24.13
N LYS A 618 -0.28 -25.94 -23.42
CA LYS A 618 0.46 -24.67 -23.52
C LYS A 618 1.87 -24.78 -22.93
N THR A 619 2.02 -25.43 -21.78
CA THR A 619 3.35 -25.65 -21.17
C THR A 619 4.23 -26.48 -22.10
N TYR A 620 3.70 -27.57 -22.67
CA TYR A 620 4.40 -28.39 -23.64
C TYR A 620 4.76 -27.63 -24.91
N GLN A 621 3.88 -26.74 -25.37
CA GLN A 621 4.18 -25.90 -26.52
C GLN A 621 5.36 -24.95 -26.24
N ILE A 622 5.40 -24.32 -25.06
CA ILE A 622 6.53 -23.47 -24.64
C ILE A 622 7.83 -24.28 -24.62
N VAL A 623 7.81 -25.42 -23.95
CA VAL A 623 8.98 -26.28 -23.72
C VAL A 623 9.48 -26.85 -25.04
N SER A 624 8.61 -27.47 -25.84
CA SER A 624 8.99 -28.17 -27.07
C SER A 624 9.42 -27.23 -28.20
N ASN A 625 9.22 -25.92 -28.08
CA ASN A 625 9.71 -24.92 -29.02
C ASN A 625 11.07 -24.32 -28.62
N ARG A 626 11.57 -24.62 -27.40
CA ARG A 626 12.84 -24.10 -26.88
C ARG A 626 13.85 -25.20 -26.59
N TYR A 627 13.34 -26.34 -26.13
CA TYR A 627 14.14 -27.38 -25.52
C TYR A 627 13.90 -28.74 -26.18
N TYR A 628 14.97 -29.53 -26.18
CA TYR A 628 14.96 -30.91 -26.64
C TYR A 628 15.54 -31.83 -25.57
N TRP A 629 14.80 -32.90 -25.24
CA TRP A 629 15.32 -34.11 -24.62
C TRP A 629 14.36 -35.28 -24.89
N LYS A 630 14.86 -36.51 -24.72
CA LYS A 630 14.04 -37.72 -24.93
C LYS A 630 12.98 -37.81 -23.84
N GLY A 631 11.70 -37.84 -24.23
CA GLY A 631 10.58 -37.95 -23.29
C GLY A 631 9.97 -36.63 -22.84
N VAL A 632 10.36 -35.48 -23.42
CA VAL A 632 9.88 -34.13 -23.06
C VAL A 632 8.37 -34.01 -22.82
N TYR A 633 7.53 -34.68 -23.61
CA TYR A 633 6.08 -34.66 -23.40
C TYR A 633 5.66 -35.35 -22.11
N ILE A 634 6.22 -36.54 -21.83
CA ILE A 634 5.91 -37.32 -20.63
C ILE A 634 6.36 -36.56 -19.38
N ASP A 635 7.55 -35.96 -19.42
CA ASP A 635 8.07 -35.19 -18.28
C ASP A 635 7.27 -33.92 -18.06
N THR A 636 6.89 -33.20 -19.13
CA THR A 636 5.99 -32.04 -19.02
C THR A 636 4.63 -32.45 -18.44
N LYS A 637 4.07 -33.59 -18.89
CA LYS A 637 2.81 -34.11 -18.36
C LYS A 637 2.91 -34.44 -16.87
N ASN A 638 3.94 -35.16 -16.48
CA ASN A 638 4.16 -35.54 -15.08
C ASN A 638 4.36 -34.29 -14.21
N PHE A 639 5.14 -33.32 -14.67
CA PHE A 639 5.38 -32.05 -13.97
C PHE A 639 4.11 -31.22 -13.77
N VAL A 640 3.29 -31.07 -14.81
CA VAL A 640 2.04 -30.30 -14.72
C VAL A 640 1.01 -31.04 -13.85
N LEU A 641 0.97 -32.38 -13.89
CA LEU A 641 0.05 -33.18 -13.08
C LEU A 641 0.47 -33.29 -11.62
N SER A 642 1.76 -33.17 -11.29
CA SER A 642 2.25 -33.13 -9.91
C SER A 642 2.24 -31.73 -9.29
N CYS A 643 1.97 -30.70 -10.07
CA CYS A 643 1.98 -29.32 -9.60
C CYS A 643 0.80 -29.02 -8.65
N GLU A 644 1.10 -28.82 -7.36
CA GLU A 644 0.10 -28.51 -6.32
C GLU A 644 -0.75 -27.28 -6.65
N GLN A 645 -0.13 -26.24 -7.22
CA GLN A 645 -0.82 -24.99 -7.60
C GLN A 645 -1.83 -25.22 -8.73
N CYS A 646 -1.45 -25.98 -9.76
CA CYS A 646 -2.36 -26.38 -10.84
C CYS A 646 -3.50 -27.27 -10.34
N ILE A 647 -3.25 -28.16 -9.38
CA ILE A 647 -4.28 -29.04 -8.79
C ILE A 647 -5.26 -28.20 -7.96
N LYS A 648 -4.74 -27.36 -7.06
CA LYS A 648 -5.51 -26.53 -6.13
C LYS A 648 -6.40 -25.51 -6.84
N ASN A 649 -5.89 -24.90 -7.92
CA ASN A 649 -6.59 -23.85 -8.65
C ASN A 649 -7.47 -24.37 -9.81
N LYS A 650 -7.61 -25.69 -9.95
CA LYS A 650 -8.45 -26.32 -10.99
C LYS A 650 -9.93 -26.18 -10.63
N SER A 651 -10.59 -25.17 -11.18
CA SER A 651 -12.04 -25.01 -11.06
C SER A 651 -12.76 -25.99 -11.99
N PHE A 652 -13.55 -26.90 -11.41
CA PHE A 652 -14.46 -27.75 -12.18
C PHE A 652 -15.73 -26.97 -12.50
N THR A 653 -15.81 -26.37 -13.68
CA THR A 653 -17.06 -25.79 -14.20
C THR A 653 -17.76 -26.79 -15.14
N PRO A 654 -19.04 -27.14 -14.91
CA PRO A 654 -19.79 -27.98 -15.82
C PRO A 654 -19.88 -27.34 -17.22
N LYS A 655 -19.91 -28.19 -18.26
CA LYS A 655 -20.06 -27.74 -19.65
C LYS A 655 -21.48 -27.23 -19.86
N HIS A 656 -21.65 -25.91 -19.96
CA HIS A 656 -22.90 -25.32 -20.43
C HIS A 656 -22.82 -24.99 -21.94
N ALA A 657 -23.89 -25.35 -22.64
CA ALA A 657 -24.22 -25.03 -24.05
C ALA A 657 -25.39 -24.01 -24.07
N PRO A 658 -25.68 -23.22 -25.14
CA PRO A 658 -24.94 -22.77 -26.35
C PRO A 658 -24.60 -21.26 -26.35
N PRO A 659 -23.51 -20.77 -26.96
CA PRO A 659 -23.42 -19.36 -27.36
C PRO A 659 -24.10 -19.09 -28.70
N GLN A 660 -24.72 -17.92 -28.83
CA GLN A 660 -25.31 -17.40 -30.07
C GLN A 660 -24.24 -17.16 -31.17
N SER A 661 -24.71 -17.04 -32.41
CA SER A 661 -23.90 -16.68 -33.58
C SER A 661 -23.40 -15.23 -33.46
N ASN A 662 -22.30 -15.05 -32.73
CA ASN A 662 -21.61 -13.76 -32.70
C ASN A 662 -21.02 -13.47 -34.08
N ARG A 663 -21.06 -12.20 -34.50
CA ARG A 663 -20.39 -11.72 -35.71
C ARG A 663 -18.94 -12.19 -35.71
N ILE A 664 -18.52 -12.90 -36.75
CA ILE A 664 -17.12 -13.26 -36.94
C ILE A 664 -16.43 -12.01 -37.48
N PRO A 665 -15.49 -11.41 -36.74
CA PRO A 665 -14.74 -10.25 -37.24
C PRO A 665 -13.87 -10.65 -38.42
N THR A 666 -13.61 -9.71 -39.32
CA THR A 666 -12.81 -9.93 -40.53
C THR A 666 -11.39 -9.39 -40.43
N ARG A 667 -11.09 -8.60 -39.39
CA ARG A 667 -9.78 -8.01 -39.13
C ARG A 667 -9.53 -7.79 -37.63
N PRO A 668 -8.26 -7.67 -37.18
CA PRO A 668 -7.94 -7.39 -35.79
C PRO A 668 -8.50 -6.05 -35.33
N GLY A 669 -8.95 -5.98 -34.08
CA GLY A 669 -9.45 -4.76 -33.45
C GLY A 669 -10.85 -4.35 -33.90
N ASP A 670 -11.47 -5.05 -34.84
CA ASP A 670 -12.81 -4.72 -35.35
C ASP A 670 -13.92 -4.96 -34.31
N TYR A 671 -13.83 -6.09 -33.61
CA TYR A 671 -14.81 -6.50 -32.62
C TYR A 671 -14.12 -6.97 -31.34
N ILE A 672 -14.34 -6.23 -30.25
CA ILE A 672 -13.74 -6.54 -28.95
C ILE A 672 -14.83 -6.84 -27.91
N SER A 673 -14.52 -7.71 -26.95
CA SER A 673 -15.29 -7.86 -25.73
C SER A 673 -14.56 -7.23 -24.56
N VAL A 674 -15.33 -6.68 -23.62
CA VAL A 674 -14.84 -6.10 -22.37
C VAL A 674 -15.57 -6.75 -21.20
N ASP A 675 -14.83 -7.13 -20.17
CA ASP A 675 -15.38 -7.72 -18.96
C ASP A 675 -14.57 -7.30 -17.73
N ILE A 676 -15.21 -7.25 -16.56
CA ILE A 676 -14.56 -6.86 -15.31
C ILE A 676 -14.68 -7.98 -14.29
N LYS A 677 -13.53 -8.37 -13.73
CA LYS A 677 -13.46 -9.39 -12.69
C LYS A 677 -12.94 -8.82 -11.37
N GLY A 678 -13.65 -9.10 -10.28
CA GLY A 678 -13.24 -8.74 -8.93
C GLY A 678 -14.41 -8.56 -7.95
N PRO A 679 -14.12 -8.22 -6.68
CA PRO A 679 -12.79 -7.95 -6.14
C PRO A 679 -11.95 -9.22 -5.96
N LEU A 680 -10.71 -9.19 -6.44
CA LEU A 680 -9.72 -10.27 -6.20
C LEU A 680 -9.26 -10.24 -4.72
N PRO A 681 -8.66 -11.33 -4.19
CA PRO A 681 -8.27 -11.46 -2.76
C PRO A 681 -7.39 -10.34 -2.16
N ASN A 682 -6.79 -9.50 -3.02
CA ASN A 682 -5.97 -8.32 -2.70
C ASN A 682 -6.64 -6.98 -3.08
N SER A 683 -7.98 -6.91 -3.09
CA SER A 683 -8.82 -5.70 -3.22
C SER A 683 -8.72 -4.92 -4.54
N GLY A 684 -8.33 -5.58 -5.63
CA GLY A 684 -8.30 -4.99 -6.98
C GLY A 684 -9.35 -5.62 -7.91
N TYR A 685 -9.68 -4.91 -8.98
CA TYR A 685 -10.47 -5.42 -10.10
C TYR A 685 -9.57 -5.54 -11.34
N VAL A 686 -9.96 -6.38 -12.29
CA VAL A 686 -9.27 -6.54 -13.57
C VAL A 686 -10.26 -6.26 -14.68
N LEU A 687 -9.96 -5.31 -15.55
CA LEU A 687 -10.66 -5.10 -16.81
C LEU A 687 -9.94 -5.89 -17.89
N THR A 688 -10.63 -6.87 -18.46
CA THR A 688 -10.17 -7.70 -19.57
C THR A 688 -10.74 -7.14 -20.86
N VAL A 689 -9.88 -6.83 -21.83
CA VAL A 689 -10.27 -6.51 -23.21
C VAL A 689 -9.78 -7.64 -24.11
N LEU A 690 -10.66 -8.26 -24.87
CA LEU A 690 -10.35 -9.37 -25.78
C LEU A 690 -10.76 -9.02 -27.22
N ASP A 691 -9.83 -9.11 -28.15
CA ASP A 691 -10.12 -9.00 -29.59
C ASP A 691 -10.64 -10.33 -30.14
N HIS A 692 -11.84 -10.34 -30.76
CA HIS A 692 -12.46 -11.57 -31.21
C HIS A 692 -11.79 -12.19 -32.45
N PHE A 693 -11.04 -11.41 -33.24
CA PHE A 693 -10.33 -11.92 -34.42
C PHE A 693 -8.99 -12.55 -34.04
N SER A 694 -8.06 -11.73 -33.56
CA SER A 694 -6.70 -12.16 -33.21
C SER A 694 -6.64 -12.97 -31.92
N LYS A 695 -7.67 -12.86 -31.07
CA LYS A 695 -7.67 -13.34 -29.67
C LYS A 695 -6.69 -12.59 -28.78
N HIS A 696 -6.21 -11.43 -29.20
CA HIS A 696 -5.31 -10.61 -28.40
C HIS A 696 -6.01 -10.08 -27.15
N ILE A 697 -5.35 -10.18 -26.00
CA ILE A 697 -5.88 -9.69 -24.72
C ILE A 697 -5.10 -8.49 -24.21
N VAL A 698 -5.81 -7.56 -23.58
CA VAL A 698 -5.23 -6.47 -22.81
C VAL A 698 -5.87 -6.46 -21.42
N LEU A 699 -5.04 -6.45 -20.39
CA LEU A 699 -5.46 -6.55 -19.00
C LEU A 699 -5.10 -5.28 -18.23
N TYR A 700 -6.09 -4.63 -17.64
CA TYR A 700 -5.89 -3.45 -16.80
C TYR A 700 -6.21 -3.75 -15.34
N SER A 701 -5.30 -3.37 -14.44
CA SER A 701 -5.59 -3.37 -13.00
C SER A 701 -6.39 -2.13 -12.63
N LEU A 702 -7.55 -2.34 -11.99
CA LEU A 702 -8.48 -1.30 -11.59
C LEU A 702 -8.59 -1.22 -10.06
N LYS A 703 -8.59 0.01 -9.51
CA LYS A 703 -8.85 0.26 -8.09
C LYS A 703 -10.34 0.37 -7.76
N ASN A 704 -11.16 0.75 -8.75
CA ASN A 704 -12.60 0.82 -8.69
C ASN A 704 -13.18 0.53 -10.08
N ILE A 705 -14.49 0.30 -10.16
CA ILE A 705 -15.21 -0.07 -11.39
C ILE A 705 -16.14 1.04 -11.86
N THR A 706 -15.84 2.32 -11.56
CA THR A 706 -16.68 3.44 -12.02
C THR A 706 -16.62 3.56 -13.54
N ALA A 707 -17.70 4.07 -14.13
CA ALA A 707 -17.79 4.30 -15.57
C ALA A 707 -16.62 5.12 -16.13
N GLU A 708 -16.18 6.15 -15.40
CA GLU A 708 -15.06 7.03 -15.77
C GLU A 708 -13.73 6.28 -15.80
N THR A 709 -13.45 5.47 -14.77
CA THR A 709 -12.24 4.66 -14.70
C THR A 709 -12.19 3.67 -15.85
N VAL A 710 -13.29 2.95 -16.10
CA VAL A 710 -13.40 1.99 -17.20
C VAL A 710 -13.24 2.70 -18.55
N SER A 711 -13.92 3.82 -18.73
CA SER A 711 -13.85 4.66 -19.94
C SER A 711 -12.42 5.13 -20.22
N LYS A 712 -11.69 5.58 -19.21
CA LYS A 712 -10.28 5.98 -19.33
C LYS A 712 -9.40 4.84 -19.84
N HIS A 713 -9.61 3.62 -19.34
CA HIS A 713 -8.87 2.46 -19.80
C HIS A 713 -9.25 2.02 -21.22
N ILE A 714 -10.52 2.15 -21.61
CA ILE A 714 -10.95 1.94 -23.00
C ILE A 714 -10.35 2.99 -23.95
N LEU A 715 -10.29 4.26 -23.55
CA LEU A 715 -9.61 5.29 -24.34
C LEU A 715 -8.12 5.00 -24.47
N ASN A 716 -7.46 4.52 -23.41
CA ASN A 716 -6.07 4.08 -23.47
C ASN A 716 -5.88 2.90 -24.44
N TYR A 717 -6.78 1.91 -24.41
CA TYR A 717 -6.79 0.81 -25.40
C TYR A 717 -6.89 1.35 -26.83
N ILE A 718 -7.86 2.25 -27.08
CA ILE A 718 -8.09 2.83 -28.40
C ILE A 718 -6.88 3.62 -28.89
N SER A 719 -6.16 4.31 -27.99
CA SER A 719 -4.96 5.07 -28.35
C SER A 719 -3.80 4.22 -28.86
N ILE A 720 -3.76 2.95 -28.47
CA ILE A 720 -2.67 2.01 -28.82
C ILE A 720 -3.09 1.08 -29.96
N HIS A 721 -4.31 0.54 -29.88
CA HIS A 721 -4.80 -0.52 -30.76
C HIS A 721 -5.73 -0.03 -31.86
N GLY A 722 -6.12 1.24 -31.82
CA GLY A 722 -7.12 1.81 -32.71
C GLY A 722 -8.55 1.58 -32.22
N ARG A 723 -9.48 2.22 -32.93
CA ARG A 723 -10.88 2.27 -32.57
C ARG A 723 -11.66 1.05 -33.10
N PRO A 724 -12.35 0.27 -32.26
CA PRO A 724 -13.17 -0.85 -32.72
C PRO A 724 -14.45 -0.38 -33.40
N SER A 725 -15.00 -1.21 -34.30
CA SER A 725 -16.34 -0.96 -34.83
C SER A 725 -17.43 -1.35 -33.84
N GLN A 726 -17.16 -2.35 -32.99
CA GLN A 726 -18.12 -2.87 -32.03
C GLN A 726 -17.45 -3.30 -30.71
N ILE A 727 -18.09 -2.96 -29.59
CA ILE A 727 -17.73 -3.43 -28.24
C ILE A 727 -18.86 -4.30 -27.71
N LEU A 728 -18.55 -5.50 -27.24
CA LEU A 728 -19.44 -6.35 -26.45
C LEU A 728 -19.12 -6.21 -24.97
N SER A 729 -20.10 -5.88 -24.14
CA SER A 729 -19.96 -5.91 -22.68
C SER A 729 -21.14 -6.64 -22.04
N ASP A 730 -21.05 -6.89 -20.73
CA ASP A 730 -22.25 -7.22 -19.95
C ASP A 730 -23.14 -5.97 -19.74
N ARG A 731 -24.22 -6.13 -18.96
CA ARG A 731 -25.10 -5.03 -18.55
C ARG A 731 -24.66 -4.37 -17.23
N GLY A 732 -23.39 -4.47 -16.86
CA GLY A 732 -22.85 -3.81 -15.68
C GLY A 732 -23.05 -2.30 -15.72
N LEU A 733 -23.30 -1.69 -14.56
CA LEU A 733 -23.64 -0.26 -14.43
C LEU A 733 -22.61 0.68 -15.08
N GLN A 734 -21.34 0.28 -15.07
CA GLN A 734 -20.25 1.01 -15.71
C GLN A 734 -20.39 1.05 -17.24
N PHE A 735 -20.87 -0.02 -17.86
CA PHE A 735 -21.03 -0.14 -19.31
C PHE A 735 -22.39 0.36 -19.81
N THR A 736 -23.38 0.47 -18.93
CA THR A 736 -24.70 1.06 -19.26
C THR A 736 -24.80 2.55 -18.89
N SER A 737 -23.74 3.11 -18.32
CA SER A 737 -23.67 4.53 -17.93
C SER A 737 -23.77 5.49 -19.11
N GLU A 738 -24.27 6.69 -18.85
CA GLU A 738 -24.34 7.77 -19.85
C GLU A 738 -22.94 8.15 -20.36
N VAL A 739 -21.94 8.21 -19.48
CA VAL A 739 -20.54 8.50 -19.84
C VAL A 739 -20.00 7.49 -20.85
N PHE A 740 -20.18 6.19 -20.60
CA PHE A 740 -19.70 5.14 -21.49
C PHE A 740 -20.48 5.14 -22.81
N SER A 741 -21.80 5.35 -22.76
CA SER A 741 -22.64 5.49 -23.95
C SER A 741 -22.23 6.69 -24.81
N LEU A 742 -21.96 7.84 -24.19
CA LEU A 742 -21.53 9.07 -24.86
C LEU A 742 -20.19 8.89 -25.56
N ILE A 743 -19.20 8.25 -24.92
CA ILE A 743 -17.90 7.97 -25.53
C ILE A 743 -18.05 7.06 -26.75
N ASN A 744 -18.83 5.99 -26.64
CA ASN A 744 -19.08 5.09 -27.75
C ASN A 744 -19.81 5.80 -28.89
N LYS A 745 -20.82 6.64 -28.59
CA LYS A 745 -21.54 7.44 -29.59
C LYS A 745 -20.62 8.45 -30.29
N THR A 746 -19.80 9.18 -29.53
CA THR A 746 -18.85 10.19 -30.04
C THR A 746 -17.81 9.55 -30.95
N LEU A 747 -17.33 8.36 -30.58
CA LEU A 747 -16.36 7.61 -31.37
C LEU A 747 -17.04 6.76 -32.47
N GLY A 748 -18.36 6.75 -32.61
CA GLY A 748 -19.06 5.92 -33.60
C GLY A 748 -18.80 4.41 -33.42
N ILE A 749 -18.71 3.96 -32.16
CA ILE A 749 -18.52 2.56 -31.76
C ILE A 749 -19.89 1.97 -31.44
N LYS A 750 -20.23 0.83 -32.03
CA LYS A 750 -21.46 0.11 -31.72
C LYS A 750 -21.30 -0.64 -30.39
N LEU A 751 -21.96 -0.18 -29.33
CA LEU A 751 -22.03 -0.92 -28.07
C LEU A 751 -23.11 -2.00 -28.13
N SER A 752 -22.77 -3.23 -27.75
CA SER A 752 -23.69 -4.37 -27.65
C SER A 752 -23.59 -4.97 -26.25
N HIS A 753 -24.73 -5.35 -25.68
CA HIS A 753 -24.79 -5.97 -24.36
C HIS A 753 -25.16 -7.45 -24.48
N THR A 754 -24.67 -8.27 -23.55
CA THR A 754 -25.20 -9.62 -23.35
C THR A 754 -26.69 -9.59 -22.95
N SER A 755 -27.46 -10.60 -23.34
CA SER A 755 -28.88 -10.70 -22.99
C SER A 755 -29.09 -11.02 -21.50
N PRO A 756 -30.11 -10.44 -20.85
CA PRO A 756 -30.41 -10.74 -19.45
C PRO A 756 -30.79 -12.22 -19.31
N PHE A 757 -30.29 -12.88 -18.26
CA PHE A 757 -30.43 -14.32 -17.99
C PHE A 757 -29.65 -15.29 -18.90
N HIS A 758 -28.89 -14.81 -19.87
CA HIS A 758 -27.94 -15.63 -20.65
C HIS A 758 -26.53 -15.01 -20.69
N PRO A 759 -25.75 -15.09 -19.58
CA PRO A 759 -24.34 -14.66 -19.53
C PRO A 759 -23.44 -15.33 -20.60
N GLN A 760 -23.93 -16.45 -21.15
CA GLN A 760 -23.32 -17.29 -22.19
C GLN A 760 -22.91 -16.56 -23.48
N THR A 761 -23.46 -15.39 -23.81
CA THR A 761 -23.09 -14.59 -25.00
C THR A 761 -21.62 -14.11 -24.94
N ASN A 762 -21.04 -13.99 -23.73
CA ASN A 762 -19.63 -13.65 -23.51
C ASN A 762 -18.77 -14.86 -23.06
N GLY A 763 -19.24 -16.10 -23.30
CA GLY A 763 -18.63 -17.32 -22.78
C GLY A 763 -17.20 -17.63 -23.24
N GLN A 764 -16.64 -16.88 -24.20
CA GLN A 764 -15.19 -16.91 -24.51
C GLN A 764 -14.39 -16.10 -23.47
N THR A 765 -14.86 -14.91 -23.13
CA THR A 765 -14.25 -14.03 -22.13
C THR A 765 -14.40 -14.58 -20.72
N GLU A 766 -15.51 -15.23 -20.39
CA GLU A 766 -15.70 -15.89 -19.08
C GLU A 766 -14.71 -17.03 -18.85
N ARG A 767 -14.53 -17.91 -19.85
CA ARG A 767 -13.54 -19.00 -19.81
C ARG A 767 -12.11 -18.46 -19.70
N LEU A 768 -11.82 -17.39 -20.44
CA LEU A 768 -10.55 -16.68 -20.38
C LEU A 768 -10.31 -16.11 -18.97
N ASN A 769 -11.33 -15.49 -18.37
CA ASN A 769 -11.25 -14.88 -17.05
C ASN A 769 -10.98 -15.88 -15.92
N SER A 770 -11.41 -17.14 -16.04
CA SER A 770 -11.03 -18.20 -15.09
C SER A 770 -9.56 -18.60 -15.23
N ALA A 771 -9.04 -18.66 -16.46
CA ALA A 771 -7.61 -18.95 -16.70
C ALA A 771 -6.71 -17.79 -16.23
N ILE A 772 -7.13 -16.54 -16.46
CA ILE A 772 -6.46 -15.34 -15.97
C ILE A 772 -6.41 -15.36 -14.44
N GLU A 773 -7.53 -15.61 -13.77
CA GLU A 773 -7.59 -15.64 -12.30
C GLU A 773 -6.66 -16.69 -11.70
N SER A 774 -6.70 -17.93 -12.22
CA SER A 774 -5.80 -19.00 -11.76
C SER A 774 -4.33 -18.62 -11.89
N SER A 775 -3.95 -18.05 -13.03
CA SER A 775 -2.58 -17.60 -13.30
C SER A 775 -2.15 -16.44 -12.38
N ILE A 776 -3.01 -15.44 -12.20
CA ILE A 776 -2.74 -14.30 -11.31
C ILE A 776 -2.59 -14.76 -9.86
N LEU A 777 -3.50 -15.60 -9.37
CA LEU A 777 -3.46 -16.10 -7.99
C LEU A 777 -2.15 -16.85 -7.73
N THR A 778 -1.72 -17.70 -8.66
CA THR A 778 -0.46 -18.42 -8.54
C THR A 778 0.75 -17.48 -8.53
N LEU A 779 0.77 -16.47 -9.41
CA LEU A 779 1.84 -15.47 -9.42
C LEU A 779 1.86 -14.63 -8.14
N GLN A 780 0.69 -14.29 -7.58
CA GLN A 780 0.56 -13.58 -6.32
C GLN A 780 1.00 -14.43 -5.12
N GLU A 781 0.73 -15.74 -5.11
CA GLU A 781 1.26 -16.68 -4.12
C GLU A 781 2.79 -16.74 -4.17
N ARG A 782 3.39 -16.58 -5.36
CA ARG A 782 4.85 -16.45 -5.56
C ARG A 782 5.39 -15.04 -5.24
N GLY A 783 4.56 -14.13 -4.71
CA GLY A 783 4.96 -12.78 -4.28
C GLY A 783 4.96 -11.70 -5.38
N VAL A 784 4.46 -12.00 -6.58
CA VAL A 784 4.33 -11.02 -7.67
C VAL A 784 3.12 -10.12 -7.41
N ASN A 785 3.29 -8.80 -7.51
CA ASN A 785 2.16 -7.87 -7.35
C ASN A 785 1.13 -8.03 -8.49
N LEU A 786 -0.13 -7.57 -8.27
CA LEU A 786 -1.22 -7.75 -9.25
C LEU A 786 -0.87 -7.18 -10.63
N GLN A 787 -0.28 -5.99 -10.70
CA GLN A 787 0.06 -5.34 -11.97
C GLN A 787 1.08 -6.16 -12.77
N ASN A 788 2.16 -6.61 -12.13
CA ASN A 788 3.19 -7.41 -12.76
C ASN A 788 2.66 -8.80 -13.14
N ALA A 789 1.79 -9.40 -12.32
CA ALA A 789 1.15 -10.67 -12.64
C ALA A 789 0.28 -10.58 -13.91
N LEU A 790 -0.46 -9.48 -14.07
CA LEU A 790 -1.24 -9.22 -15.29
C LEU A 790 -0.33 -9.07 -16.51
N LEU A 791 0.77 -8.32 -16.40
CA LEU A 791 1.72 -8.13 -17.49
C LEU A 791 2.40 -9.44 -17.92
N ILE A 792 2.82 -10.27 -16.97
CA ILE A 792 3.41 -11.59 -17.23
C ILE A 792 2.38 -12.49 -17.93
N HIS A 793 1.15 -12.56 -17.42
CA HIS A 793 0.10 -13.36 -18.04
C HIS A 793 -0.22 -12.88 -19.46
N GLN A 794 -0.33 -11.56 -19.66
CA GLN A 794 -0.62 -10.96 -20.95
C GLN A 794 0.48 -11.26 -21.98
N ASN A 795 1.76 -11.13 -21.62
CA ASN A 795 2.89 -11.46 -22.49
C ASN A 795 2.84 -12.95 -22.92
N ILE A 796 2.67 -13.86 -21.96
CA ILE A 796 2.65 -15.30 -22.25
C ILE A 796 1.42 -15.68 -23.06
N TYR A 797 0.23 -15.18 -22.71
CA TYR A 797 -0.98 -15.49 -23.46
C TYR A 797 -0.88 -15.00 -24.92
N ASN A 798 -0.47 -13.75 -25.13
CA ASN A 798 -0.41 -13.15 -26.46
C ASN A 798 0.73 -13.71 -27.34
N GLY A 799 1.79 -14.26 -26.73
CA GLY A 799 2.90 -14.89 -27.43
C GLY A 799 2.71 -16.38 -27.76
N LEU A 800 1.66 -17.05 -27.23
CA LEU A 800 1.40 -18.46 -27.50
C LEU A 800 0.35 -18.67 -28.58
N ILE A 801 0.46 -19.79 -29.32
CA ILE A 801 -0.51 -20.10 -30.36
C ILE A 801 -1.88 -20.33 -29.72
N HIS A 802 -2.87 -19.59 -30.21
CA HIS A 802 -4.23 -19.77 -29.76
C HIS A 802 -4.89 -20.90 -30.55
N PRO A 803 -5.47 -21.94 -29.90
CA PRO A 803 -6.01 -23.11 -30.60
C PRO A 803 -7.10 -22.80 -31.64
N SER A 804 -7.81 -21.68 -31.48
CA SER A 804 -8.90 -21.26 -32.39
C SER A 804 -8.45 -20.51 -33.62
N THR A 805 -7.22 -20.01 -33.66
CA THR A 805 -6.68 -19.29 -34.82
C THR A 805 -5.51 -20.03 -35.46
N GLY A 806 -4.81 -20.90 -34.71
CA GLY A 806 -3.60 -21.57 -35.19
C GLY A 806 -2.36 -20.67 -35.21
N TYR A 807 -2.52 -19.40 -34.85
CA TYR A 807 -1.44 -18.40 -34.77
C TYR A 807 -1.37 -17.78 -33.37
N THR A 808 -0.25 -17.11 -33.07
CA THR A 808 -0.14 -16.31 -31.86
C THR A 808 -1.03 -15.07 -31.97
N PRO A 809 -1.73 -14.66 -30.89
CA PRO A 809 -2.53 -13.44 -30.93
C PRO A 809 -1.75 -12.20 -31.34
N ASN A 810 -0.49 -12.08 -30.92
CA ASN A 810 0.35 -10.94 -31.25
C ASN A 810 0.73 -10.89 -32.75
N LEU A 811 0.99 -12.04 -33.39
CA LEU A 811 1.27 -12.09 -34.83
C LEU A 811 0.06 -11.60 -35.62
N LEU A 812 -1.14 -12.04 -35.27
CA LEU A 812 -2.34 -11.60 -35.96
C LEU A 812 -2.65 -10.11 -35.71
N HIS A 813 -2.40 -9.62 -34.49
CA HIS A 813 -2.77 -8.25 -34.11
C HIS A 813 -1.76 -7.20 -34.58
N PHE A 814 -0.45 -7.46 -34.43
CA PHE A 814 0.62 -6.50 -34.72
C PHE A 814 1.51 -6.90 -35.89
N GLY A 815 1.28 -8.05 -36.52
CA GLY A 815 2.09 -8.54 -37.62
C GLY A 815 3.45 -9.13 -37.19
N ARG A 816 3.68 -9.33 -35.89
CA ARG A 816 4.94 -9.86 -35.35
C ARG A 816 4.72 -10.76 -34.14
N ASN A 817 5.57 -11.78 -33.99
CA ASN A 817 5.61 -12.58 -32.77
C ASN A 817 6.17 -11.75 -31.61
N LEU A 818 5.65 -12.01 -30.41
CA LEU A 818 6.12 -11.39 -29.18
C LEU A 818 7.12 -12.32 -28.51
N PRO A 819 8.36 -11.88 -28.23
CA PRO A 819 9.25 -12.60 -27.34
C PRO A 819 8.59 -12.77 -25.97
N LEU A 820 8.63 -13.98 -25.43
CA LEU A 820 8.15 -14.26 -24.09
C LEU A 820 9.13 -13.66 -23.07
N ILE A 821 8.63 -13.32 -21.88
CA ILE A 821 9.39 -12.62 -20.84
C ILE A 821 10.61 -13.41 -20.30
N PHE A 822 10.72 -14.68 -20.67
CA PHE A 822 11.80 -15.59 -20.31
C PHE A 822 12.60 -16.06 -21.55
N ASP A 823 12.42 -15.40 -22.70
CA ASP A 823 13.25 -15.62 -23.89
C ASP A 823 14.58 -14.89 -23.73
N THR A 824 15.68 -15.63 -23.87
CA THR A 824 17.03 -15.06 -23.88
C THR A 824 17.22 -14.17 -25.10
N PHE A 825 17.71 -12.95 -24.88
CA PHE A 825 17.95 -11.97 -25.94
C PHE A 825 19.07 -12.47 -26.87
N ASP A 826 18.75 -12.77 -28.13
CA ASP A 826 19.74 -13.12 -29.14
C ASP A 826 20.14 -11.87 -29.94
N ASN A 827 21.33 -11.34 -29.64
CA ASN A 827 21.89 -10.14 -30.27
C ASN A 827 22.17 -10.31 -31.78
N ASN A 828 22.16 -11.54 -32.31
CA ASN A 828 22.42 -11.80 -33.73
C ASN A 828 21.17 -11.78 -34.61
N SER A 829 20.01 -11.41 -34.05
CA SER A 829 18.79 -11.12 -34.81
C SER A 829 18.75 -9.67 -35.30
N GLU A 830 19.87 -9.13 -35.78
CA GLU A 830 19.79 -7.95 -36.63
C GLU A 830 18.87 -8.28 -37.82
N PRO A 831 17.94 -7.40 -38.22
CA PRO A 831 17.22 -7.62 -39.45
C PRO A 831 18.26 -7.72 -40.56
N LEU A 832 18.44 -8.93 -41.10
CA LEU A 832 19.10 -9.16 -42.38
C LEU A 832 18.69 -8.01 -43.29
N PHE A 833 19.64 -7.35 -43.93
CA PHE A 833 19.39 -6.34 -44.96
C PHE A 833 18.54 -6.98 -46.06
N LEU A 834 17.24 -7.03 -45.84
CA LEU A 834 16.24 -7.51 -46.77
C LEU A 834 15.88 -6.31 -47.62
N ASP A 835 15.92 -6.51 -48.93
CA ASP A 835 15.40 -5.51 -49.87
C ASP A 835 13.99 -5.09 -49.41
N LYS A 836 13.84 -3.79 -49.13
CA LYS A 836 12.66 -3.23 -48.44
C LYS A 836 11.37 -3.58 -49.16
N ALA A 837 11.40 -3.67 -50.49
CA ALA A 837 10.24 -4.03 -51.31
C ALA A 837 9.83 -5.50 -51.12
N HIS A 838 10.78 -6.43 -51.22
CA HIS A 838 10.54 -7.86 -51.07
C HIS A 838 10.12 -8.24 -49.64
N TYR A 839 10.69 -7.58 -48.62
CA TYR A 839 10.28 -7.78 -47.22
C TYR A 839 8.84 -7.37 -46.97
N VAL A 840 8.45 -6.17 -47.41
CA VAL A 840 7.09 -5.65 -47.23
C VAL A 840 6.08 -6.52 -47.99
N GLN A 841 6.39 -6.90 -49.23
CA GLN A 841 5.52 -7.77 -50.02
C GLN A 841 5.37 -9.16 -49.40
N GLY A 842 6.48 -9.76 -48.94
CA GLY A 842 6.48 -11.05 -48.25
C GLY A 842 5.70 -11.01 -46.94
N LEU A 843 5.88 -9.98 -46.12
CA LEU A 843 5.17 -9.80 -44.86
C LEU A 843 3.65 -9.64 -45.08
N LEU A 844 3.25 -8.80 -46.04
CA LEU A 844 1.84 -8.61 -46.38
C LEU A 844 1.21 -9.91 -46.90
N GLN A 845 1.91 -10.65 -47.75
CA GLN A 845 1.43 -11.93 -48.26
C GLN A 845 1.28 -12.97 -47.13
N GLN A 846 2.26 -13.06 -46.22
CA GLN A 846 2.21 -13.95 -45.07
C GLN A 846 1.06 -13.59 -44.11
N LEU A 847 0.84 -12.30 -43.85
CA LEU A 847 -0.25 -11.84 -42.98
C LEU A 847 -1.62 -12.06 -43.60
N ASN A 848 -1.78 -11.82 -44.91
CA ASN A 848 -3.03 -12.12 -45.61
C ASN A 848 -3.37 -13.61 -45.53
N THR A 849 -2.41 -14.49 -45.80
CA THR A 849 -2.60 -15.93 -45.65
C THR A 849 -2.96 -16.31 -44.21
N ALA A 850 -2.29 -15.72 -43.21
CA ALA A 850 -2.60 -15.96 -41.81
C ALA A 850 -4.01 -15.49 -41.44
N TYR A 851 -4.47 -14.36 -41.98
CA TYR A 851 -5.82 -13.83 -41.75
C TYR A 851 -6.89 -14.71 -42.39
N GLU A 852 -6.69 -15.18 -43.62
CA GLU A 852 -7.62 -16.11 -44.29
C GLU A 852 -7.73 -17.45 -43.53
N LEU A 853 -6.61 -18.00 -43.08
CA LEU A 853 -6.58 -19.22 -42.29
C LEU A 853 -7.19 -19.06 -40.90
N ALA A 854 -6.93 -17.92 -40.23
CA ALA A 854 -7.54 -17.62 -38.94
C ALA A 854 -9.07 -17.45 -39.09
N TYR A 855 -9.51 -16.72 -40.11
CA TYR A 855 -10.94 -16.50 -40.40
C TYR A 855 -11.66 -17.80 -40.73
N SER A 856 -11.10 -18.63 -41.61
CA SER A 856 -11.67 -19.94 -41.95
C SER A 856 -11.73 -20.88 -40.75
N THR A 857 -10.70 -20.89 -39.89
CA THR A 857 -10.68 -21.70 -38.67
C THR A 857 -11.71 -21.24 -37.64
N LEU A 858 -11.84 -19.93 -37.43
CA LEU A 858 -12.88 -19.36 -36.55
C LEU A 858 -14.28 -19.72 -37.06
N THR A 859 -14.51 -19.61 -38.37
CA THR A 859 -15.78 -19.97 -39.01
C THR A 859 -16.08 -21.46 -38.83
N ARG A 860 -15.11 -22.34 -39.13
CA ARG A 860 -15.26 -23.78 -38.95
C ARG A 860 -15.57 -24.14 -37.50
N LYS A 861 -14.85 -23.56 -36.52
CA LYS A 861 -15.10 -23.82 -35.10
C LYS A 861 -16.47 -23.33 -34.64
N GLN A 862 -16.94 -22.19 -35.16
CA GLN A 862 -18.28 -21.71 -34.87
C GLN A 862 -19.34 -22.66 -35.45
N VAL A 863 -19.15 -23.18 -36.67
CA VAL A 863 -20.03 -24.19 -37.28
C VAL A 863 -20.01 -25.51 -36.51
N GLU A 864 -18.83 -26.03 -36.14
CA GLU A 864 -18.70 -27.23 -35.30
C GLU A 864 -19.38 -27.06 -33.94
N GLN A 865 -19.25 -25.87 -33.35
CA GLN A 865 -19.93 -25.54 -32.12
C GLN A 865 -21.44 -25.55 -32.32
N ASN A 866 -21.97 -24.83 -33.32
CA ASN A 866 -23.40 -24.81 -33.65
C ASN A 866 -23.94 -26.22 -33.94
N ASN A 867 -23.19 -27.07 -34.65
CA ASN A 867 -23.56 -28.45 -34.95
C ASN A 867 -23.57 -29.37 -33.74
N ARG A 868 -22.63 -29.20 -32.79
CA ARG A 868 -22.66 -29.92 -31.49
C ARG A 868 -23.87 -29.52 -30.66
N LEU A 869 -24.33 -28.29 -30.81
CA LEU A 869 -25.50 -27.76 -30.11
C LEU A 869 -26.79 -28.34 -30.69
N ALA A 870 -26.91 -28.36 -32.02
CA ALA A 870 -28.03 -28.99 -32.73
C ALA A 870 -28.17 -30.50 -32.48
N LYS A 871 -27.11 -31.18 -32.01
CA LYS A 871 -27.15 -32.60 -31.62
C LYS A 871 -27.51 -32.84 -30.14
N ASN A 872 -27.41 -31.80 -29.31
CA ASN A 872 -27.69 -31.87 -27.86
C ASN A 872 -29.01 -31.18 -27.46
N SER A 873 -29.63 -30.47 -28.41
CA SER A 873 -31.05 -30.06 -28.41
C SER A 873 -31.88 -31.15 -29.06
#